data_AF-A0A0G2HPQ7-F1
#
_entry.id   AF-A0A0G2HPQ7-F1
#
_cell.length_a   1.000
_cell.length_b   1.000
_cell.length_c   1.000
_cell.angle_alpha   90.00
_cell.angle_beta   90.00
_cell.angle_gamma   90.00
#
_symmetry.space_group_name_H-M   'P 1'
#
loop_
_entity.id
_entity.type
_entity.pdbx_description
1 polymer ?
#
loop_
_entity_poly.entity_id
_entity_poly.type
_entity_poly.pdbx_seq_one_letter_code
_entity_poly.pdbx_strand_id
1 'polypeptide(L)'
;MATSISALLQRSTIDDHEEVIKACNAVLKKSKHDLDALHVKTVALLKLDRFEDAIRVIEEGGDALKKRIPLGWSYALYKVGKLEDAIKLAASVGTGRGGKHVVAQATYRAEDFRRAVEVYKELSAENPALAGEQNDLRINSRAADAQLQWAGLASLVHNTRPSREDLEAFETTYNVACGAIGRGELETGGVLLKRARELCKSSEDLTPEDKVAELLPIAVQQLYVALKQGKADEAKSLADEINIAEIPEISTKKIAQNNILLTSQASNPYILHKQFHQIPTSTDGDKLFSFQNRTLTGNSYVVDLLVRKFDGIARSTEKALSQHPAPTTSPDINTLSVYNIAAHVRDGSGKACLKEVLPLLEKRPKDIGLILTLIQLYVSAGNVNSAISVLEAFLKRLDQSISESDKDIRFNPGLISILVSLYKIQGRKAHIKTELAKAASHWQSRSDKSPSLLRAAGSSLLTSGDPSDLTLAGQIFTELHNADPSDQFAAAGYIASYATTSPDKVKTTVNKLSPVQDLISGIDVSSLEAAGIPATTPTTASKSSTTSPATGASSRKRAAADDADKQQGTAKKRVRKSRLPKDYDPSKKPDLERWLPLRDRSSYRPKGKKGKQRAAERTQGGAVNEKSEESAASTPVIQAKAQVGGNPKKKKGKGKK
;
A
#
# COMPACT_ATOMS: atom_id res chain seq x y z
N MET A 1 21.44 -45.81 -55.68
CA MET A 1 21.54 -45.64 -54.21
C MET A 1 20.97 -44.28 -53.84
N ALA A 2 20.30 -44.14 -52.70
CA ALA A 2 19.84 -42.83 -52.22
C ALA A 2 21.00 -42.13 -51.50
N THR A 3 21.27 -40.87 -51.84
CA THR A 3 22.16 -40.01 -51.06
C THR A 3 21.48 -39.64 -49.74
N SER A 4 22.17 -39.84 -48.61
CA SER A 4 21.62 -39.46 -47.30
C SER A 4 21.53 -37.94 -47.15
N ILE A 5 20.58 -37.46 -46.34
CA ILE A 5 20.46 -36.04 -45.98
C ILE A 5 21.79 -35.49 -45.45
N SER A 6 22.51 -36.26 -44.62
CA SER A 6 23.82 -35.88 -44.08
C SER A 6 24.86 -35.61 -45.18
N ALA A 7 24.96 -36.50 -46.18
CA ALA A 7 25.88 -36.32 -47.31
C ALA A 7 25.48 -35.20 -48.29
N LEU A 8 24.22 -34.75 -48.23
CA LEU A 8 23.71 -33.61 -48.99
C LEU A 8 24.02 -32.30 -48.24
N LEU A 9 23.71 -32.24 -46.94
CA LEU A 9 24.00 -31.09 -46.07
C LEU A 9 25.51 -30.83 -45.93
N GLN A 10 26.34 -31.86 -45.78
CA GLN A 10 27.81 -31.72 -45.77
C GLN A 10 28.41 -31.19 -47.10
N ARG A 11 27.63 -31.17 -48.18
CA ARG A 11 28.05 -30.68 -49.50
C ARG A 11 27.38 -29.36 -49.90
N SER A 12 26.51 -28.81 -49.06
CA SER A 12 25.73 -27.63 -49.37
C SER A 12 26.09 -26.48 -48.44
N THR A 13 26.69 -25.42 -48.99
CA THR A 13 26.81 -24.11 -48.34
C THR A 13 25.46 -23.40 -48.35
N ILE A 14 24.45 -24.04 -47.75
CA ILE A 14 23.10 -23.51 -47.58
C ILE A 14 23.00 -23.00 -46.15
N ASP A 15 23.42 -21.75 -45.98
CA ASP A 15 23.15 -20.97 -44.77
C ASP A 15 21.70 -20.43 -44.76
N ASP A 16 21.00 -20.42 -45.90
CA ASP A 16 19.56 -20.12 -45.99
C ASP A 16 18.71 -21.27 -45.46
N HIS A 17 18.14 -21.06 -44.27
CA HIS A 17 17.21 -22.00 -43.65
C HIS A 17 15.90 -22.23 -44.43
N GLU A 18 15.46 -21.32 -45.32
CA GLU A 18 14.33 -21.59 -46.22
C GLU A 18 14.71 -22.61 -47.30
N GLU A 19 15.94 -22.60 -47.82
CA GLU A 19 16.42 -23.67 -48.70
C GLU A 19 16.56 -25.02 -47.98
N VAL A 20 16.99 -25.03 -46.72
CA VAL A 20 16.94 -26.24 -45.87
C VAL A 20 15.50 -26.77 -45.76
N ILE A 21 14.52 -25.90 -45.52
CA ILE A 21 13.09 -26.27 -45.46
C ILE A 21 12.59 -26.81 -46.82
N LYS A 22 12.97 -26.19 -47.95
CA LYS A 22 12.65 -26.68 -49.31
C LYS A 22 13.21 -28.10 -49.52
N ALA A 23 14.47 -28.35 -49.13
CA ALA A 23 15.12 -29.65 -49.25
C ALA A 23 14.47 -30.72 -48.37
N CYS A 24 14.22 -30.43 -47.08
CA CYS A 24 13.50 -31.34 -46.19
C CYS A 24 12.09 -31.66 -46.70
N ASN A 25 11.34 -30.66 -47.19
CA ASN A 25 10.02 -30.90 -47.79
C ASN A 25 10.09 -31.81 -49.04
N ALA A 26 11.16 -31.77 -49.83
CA ALA A 26 11.36 -32.67 -50.97
C ALA A 26 11.62 -34.13 -50.55
N VAL A 27 12.24 -34.36 -49.39
CA VAL A 27 12.41 -35.70 -48.80
C VAL A 27 11.11 -36.18 -48.14
N LEU A 28 10.41 -35.31 -47.39
CA LEU A 28 9.14 -35.63 -46.73
C LEU A 28 8.00 -35.98 -47.72
N LYS A 29 8.05 -35.45 -48.95
CA LYS A 29 7.19 -35.90 -50.07
C LYS A 29 7.39 -37.37 -50.46
N LYS A 30 8.58 -37.94 -50.22
CA LYS A 30 8.93 -39.35 -50.51
C LYS A 30 8.78 -40.25 -49.28
N SER A 31 9.11 -39.73 -48.08
CA SER A 31 9.00 -40.44 -46.81
C SER A 31 8.43 -39.49 -45.73
N LYS A 32 7.12 -39.57 -45.49
CA LYS A 32 6.40 -38.63 -44.60
C LYS A 32 6.87 -38.66 -43.14
N HIS A 33 7.50 -39.75 -42.71
CA HIS A 33 7.92 -39.98 -41.33
C HIS A 33 9.46 -40.08 -41.20
N ASP A 34 10.19 -39.51 -42.15
CA ASP A 34 11.65 -39.39 -42.08
C ASP A 34 12.05 -38.48 -40.89
N LEU A 35 12.55 -39.10 -39.82
CA LEU A 35 12.87 -38.41 -38.57
C LEU A 35 14.08 -37.48 -38.68
N ASP A 36 14.95 -37.64 -39.68
CA ASP A 36 16.06 -36.72 -39.94
C ASP A 36 15.53 -35.49 -40.68
N ALA A 37 14.76 -35.68 -41.75
CA ALA A 37 14.14 -34.60 -42.50
C ALA A 37 13.17 -33.77 -41.65
N LEU A 38 12.39 -34.40 -40.76
CA LEU A 38 11.53 -33.72 -39.79
C LEU A 38 12.36 -32.90 -38.78
N HIS A 39 13.39 -33.51 -38.18
CA HIS A 39 14.22 -32.84 -37.17
C HIS A 39 14.95 -31.61 -37.74
N VAL A 40 15.59 -31.75 -38.90
CA VAL A 40 16.29 -30.65 -39.59
C VAL A 40 15.31 -29.55 -40.01
N LYS A 41 14.12 -29.90 -40.52
CA LYS A 41 13.05 -28.94 -40.83
C LYS A 41 12.62 -28.16 -39.58
N THR A 42 12.42 -28.83 -38.45
CA THR A 42 12.09 -28.15 -37.18
C THR A 42 13.19 -27.18 -36.77
N VAL A 43 14.46 -27.58 -36.81
CA VAL A 43 15.59 -26.69 -36.45
C VAL A 43 15.65 -25.47 -37.37
N ALA A 44 15.47 -25.64 -38.68
CA ALA A 44 15.44 -24.54 -39.64
C ALA A 44 14.26 -23.58 -39.39
N LEU A 45 13.07 -24.10 -39.07
CA LEU A 45 11.90 -23.27 -38.70
C LEU A 45 12.14 -22.49 -37.39
N LEU A 46 12.76 -23.09 -36.39
CA LEU A 46 13.13 -22.41 -35.13
C LEU A 46 14.18 -21.31 -35.34
N LYS A 47 15.06 -21.46 -36.34
CA LYS A 47 16.07 -20.45 -36.70
C LYS A 47 15.55 -19.31 -37.58
N LEU A 48 14.32 -19.43 -38.09
CA LEU A 48 13.60 -18.39 -38.83
C LEU A 48 12.48 -17.75 -38.00
N ASP A 49 12.50 -17.95 -36.67
CA ASP A 49 11.46 -17.54 -35.73
C ASP A 49 10.03 -18.02 -36.08
N ARG A 50 9.90 -19.09 -36.88
CA ARG A 50 8.62 -19.71 -37.32
C ARG A 50 8.13 -20.74 -36.28
N PHE A 51 7.88 -20.31 -35.05
CA PHE A 51 7.64 -21.19 -33.90
C PHE A 51 6.37 -22.04 -34.01
N GLU A 52 5.26 -21.48 -34.49
CA GLU A 52 4.01 -22.20 -34.71
C GLU A 52 4.17 -23.28 -35.79
N ASP A 53 4.98 -23.03 -36.83
CA ASP A 53 5.30 -24.03 -37.85
C ASP A 53 6.17 -25.15 -37.28
N ALA A 54 7.18 -24.80 -36.47
CA ALA A 54 8.01 -25.77 -35.78
C ALA A 54 7.18 -26.67 -34.85
N ILE A 55 6.24 -26.09 -34.08
CA ILE A 55 5.30 -26.83 -33.23
C ILE A 55 4.42 -27.77 -34.05
N ARG A 56 3.85 -27.31 -35.18
CA ARG A 56 3.06 -28.19 -36.08
C ARG A 56 3.87 -29.37 -36.58
N VAL A 57 5.12 -29.17 -37.02
CA VAL A 57 6.00 -30.26 -37.44
C VAL A 57 6.34 -31.22 -36.30
N ILE A 58 6.53 -30.71 -35.07
CA ILE A 58 6.76 -31.52 -33.86
C ILE A 58 5.52 -32.36 -33.48
N GLU A 59 4.32 -31.79 -33.61
CA GLU A 59 3.07 -32.49 -33.33
C GLU A 59 2.74 -33.55 -34.39
N GLU A 60 2.89 -33.23 -35.68
CA GLU A 60 2.73 -34.17 -36.82
C GLU A 60 3.78 -35.30 -36.81
N GLY A 61 5.01 -35.03 -36.38
CA GLY A 61 6.08 -36.03 -36.25
C GLY A 61 5.96 -36.97 -35.04
N GLY A 62 4.97 -36.73 -34.16
CA GLY A 62 4.63 -37.62 -33.06
C GLY A 62 5.73 -37.81 -32.00
N ASP A 63 5.55 -38.83 -31.17
CA ASP A 63 6.38 -39.05 -29.97
C ASP A 63 7.85 -39.34 -30.28
N ALA A 64 8.16 -39.92 -31.45
CA ALA A 64 9.53 -40.15 -31.89
C ALA A 64 10.28 -38.82 -32.13
N LEU A 65 9.63 -37.85 -32.77
CA LEU A 65 10.22 -36.53 -32.96
C LEU A 65 10.26 -35.73 -31.65
N LYS A 66 9.18 -35.73 -30.87
CA LYS A 66 9.10 -35.06 -29.55
C LYS A 66 10.23 -35.50 -28.60
N LYS A 67 10.56 -36.80 -28.57
CA LYS A 67 11.69 -37.35 -27.80
C LYS A 67 13.06 -36.97 -28.37
N ARG A 68 13.16 -36.63 -29.65
CA ARG A 68 14.41 -36.24 -30.34
C ARG A 68 14.73 -34.74 -30.24
N ILE A 69 13.73 -33.88 -30.12
CA ILE A 69 13.91 -32.42 -30.01
C ILE A 69 13.20 -31.78 -28.80
N PRO A 70 13.35 -32.32 -27.57
CA PRO A 70 12.64 -31.79 -26.39
C PRO A 70 13.00 -30.33 -26.08
N LEU A 71 14.26 -29.94 -26.28
CA LEU A 71 14.73 -28.56 -26.09
C LEU A 71 14.18 -27.59 -27.14
N GLY A 72 14.20 -27.98 -28.43
CA GLY A 72 13.63 -27.14 -29.49
C GLY A 72 12.11 -27.01 -29.37
N TRP A 73 11.44 -28.06 -28.88
CA TRP A 73 10.00 -28.03 -28.60
C TRP A 73 9.68 -27.13 -27.40
N SER A 74 10.41 -27.22 -26.28
CA SER A 74 10.18 -26.33 -25.13
C SER A 74 10.49 -24.87 -25.45
N TYR A 75 11.53 -24.59 -26.24
CA TYR A 75 11.83 -23.24 -26.72
C TYR A 75 10.71 -22.67 -27.60
N ALA A 76 10.16 -23.49 -28.52
CA ALA A 76 9.02 -23.08 -29.34
C ALA A 76 7.78 -22.77 -28.47
N LEU A 77 7.45 -23.65 -27.52
CA LEU A 77 6.35 -23.45 -26.57
C LEU A 77 6.52 -22.15 -25.77
N TYR A 78 7.75 -21.84 -25.34
CA TYR A 78 8.08 -20.58 -24.66
C TYR A 78 7.85 -19.36 -25.56
N LYS A 79 8.38 -19.35 -26.79
CA LYS A 79 8.27 -18.21 -27.72
C LYS A 79 6.82 -17.94 -28.16
N VAL A 80 5.95 -18.95 -28.26
CA VAL A 80 4.50 -18.78 -28.50
C VAL A 80 3.68 -18.52 -27.22
N GLY A 81 4.32 -18.39 -26.05
CA GLY A 81 3.65 -18.04 -24.80
C GLY A 81 2.92 -19.18 -24.07
N LYS A 82 3.14 -20.45 -24.44
CA LYS A 82 2.66 -21.64 -23.70
C LYS A 82 3.61 -21.96 -22.52
N LEU A 83 3.70 -21.02 -21.58
CA LEU A 83 4.78 -20.96 -20.58
C LEU A 83 4.82 -22.17 -19.65
N GLU A 84 3.68 -22.62 -19.12
CA GLU A 84 3.62 -23.74 -18.17
C GLU A 84 4.08 -25.05 -18.81
N ASP A 85 3.73 -25.28 -20.07
CA ASP A 85 4.14 -26.48 -20.81
C ASP A 85 5.59 -26.40 -21.27
N ALA A 86 6.06 -25.19 -21.64
CA ALA A 86 7.47 -24.93 -21.88
C ALA A 86 8.33 -25.24 -20.64
N ILE A 87 7.93 -24.78 -19.45
CA ILE A 87 8.62 -25.02 -18.17
C ILE A 87 8.67 -26.52 -17.85
N LYS A 88 7.52 -27.22 -17.91
CA LYS A 88 7.43 -28.67 -17.64
C LYS A 88 8.37 -29.48 -18.55
N LEU A 89 8.38 -29.17 -19.85
CA LEU A 89 9.19 -29.88 -20.83
C LEU A 89 10.68 -29.50 -20.73
N ALA A 90 10.98 -28.22 -20.53
CA ALA A 90 12.35 -27.71 -20.37
C ALA A 90 13.05 -28.26 -19.12
N ALA A 91 12.30 -28.56 -18.05
CA ALA A 91 12.81 -29.19 -16.83
C ALA A 91 13.06 -30.71 -16.94
N SER A 92 12.77 -31.34 -18.09
CA SER A 92 13.00 -32.78 -18.28
C SER A 92 14.48 -33.11 -18.53
N VAL A 93 14.92 -34.32 -18.17
CA VAL A 93 16.33 -34.74 -18.23
C VAL A 93 16.96 -34.63 -19.64
N GLY A 94 16.14 -34.67 -20.70
CA GLY A 94 16.59 -34.64 -22.10
C GLY A 94 16.99 -33.27 -22.65
N THR A 95 16.95 -32.19 -21.86
CA THR A 95 17.19 -30.80 -22.34
C THR A 95 18.50 -30.17 -21.84
N GLY A 96 19.09 -30.70 -20.77
CA GLY A 96 20.37 -30.25 -20.20
C GLY A 96 20.40 -28.76 -19.81
N ARG A 97 21.59 -28.14 -19.94
CA ARG A 97 21.81 -26.71 -19.62
C ARG A 97 20.94 -25.77 -20.47
N GLY A 98 20.69 -26.11 -21.74
CA GLY A 98 19.73 -25.38 -22.58
C GLY A 98 18.31 -25.42 -22.01
N GLY A 99 17.91 -26.54 -21.42
CA GLY A 99 16.66 -26.66 -20.67
C GLY A 99 16.57 -25.69 -19.50
N LYS A 100 17.63 -25.57 -18.69
CA LYS A 100 17.68 -24.59 -17.59
C LYS A 100 17.50 -23.15 -18.08
N HIS A 101 18.13 -22.76 -19.20
CA HIS A 101 17.90 -21.44 -19.80
C HIS A 101 16.43 -21.23 -20.19
N VAL A 102 15.78 -22.20 -20.84
CA VAL A 102 14.35 -22.10 -21.21
C VAL A 102 13.47 -22.05 -19.96
N VAL A 103 13.78 -22.80 -18.89
CA VAL A 103 13.06 -22.69 -17.60
C VAL A 103 13.22 -21.28 -17.01
N ALA A 104 14.42 -20.72 -16.98
CA ALA A 104 14.67 -19.39 -16.39
C ALA A 104 13.96 -18.28 -17.19
N GLN A 105 14.01 -18.34 -18.53
CA GLN A 105 13.31 -17.41 -19.42
C GLN A 105 11.78 -17.53 -19.31
N ALA A 106 11.24 -18.75 -19.29
CA ALA A 106 9.80 -18.98 -19.21
C ALA A 106 9.22 -18.67 -17.81
N THR A 107 9.94 -18.95 -16.72
CA THR A 107 9.53 -18.58 -15.35
C THR A 107 9.58 -17.07 -15.13
N TYR A 108 10.62 -16.38 -15.63
CA TYR A 108 10.69 -14.92 -15.65
C TYR A 108 9.49 -14.31 -16.41
N ARG A 109 9.14 -14.86 -17.57
CA ARG A 109 7.98 -14.42 -18.36
C ARG A 109 6.62 -14.79 -17.74
N ALA A 110 6.58 -15.80 -16.87
CA ALA A 110 5.40 -16.20 -16.10
C ALA A 110 5.28 -15.47 -14.74
N GLU A 111 6.17 -14.52 -14.46
CA GLU A 111 6.27 -13.78 -13.19
C GLU A 111 6.63 -14.62 -11.95
N ASP A 112 7.08 -15.88 -12.14
CA ASP A 112 7.80 -16.63 -11.10
C ASP A 112 9.27 -16.19 -11.07
N PHE A 113 9.46 -14.93 -10.69
CA PHE A 113 10.78 -14.31 -10.58
C PHE A 113 11.66 -15.01 -9.53
N ARG A 114 11.04 -15.66 -8.53
CA ARG A 114 11.75 -16.48 -7.55
C ARG A 114 12.41 -17.67 -8.25
N ARG A 115 11.66 -18.49 -8.99
CA ARG A 115 12.24 -19.64 -9.69
C ARG A 115 13.22 -19.22 -10.77
N ALA A 116 12.98 -18.08 -11.44
CA ALA A 116 13.93 -17.50 -12.38
C ALA A 116 15.30 -17.20 -11.74
N VAL A 117 15.33 -16.50 -10.59
CA VAL A 117 16.58 -16.23 -9.85
C VAL A 117 17.23 -17.51 -9.33
N GLU A 118 16.46 -18.46 -8.82
CA GLU A 118 16.99 -19.77 -8.41
C GLU A 118 17.71 -20.48 -9.58
N VAL A 119 17.11 -20.52 -10.78
CA VAL A 119 17.71 -21.21 -11.95
C VAL A 119 18.87 -20.43 -12.56
N TYR A 120 18.83 -19.09 -12.62
CA TYR A 120 20.00 -18.31 -13.04
C TYR A 120 21.18 -18.46 -12.07
N LYS A 121 20.92 -18.64 -10.77
CA LYS A 121 21.94 -18.94 -9.76
C LYS A 121 22.51 -20.35 -9.92
N GLU A 122 21.69 -21.36 -10.28
CA GLU A 122 22.18 -22.68 -10.69
C GLU A 122 23.09 -22.58 -11.93
N LEU A 123 22.62 -21.92 -13.00
CA LEU A 123 23.34 -21.74 -14.26
C LEU A 123 24.69 -21.01 -14.11
N SER A 124 24.78 -20.07 -13.16
CA SER A 124 25.98 -19.27 -12.89
C SER A 124 26.98 -19.97 -11.95
N ALA A 125 26.58 -21.04 -11.27
CA ALA A 125 27.46 -21.87 -10.45
C ALA A 125 28.08 -23.05 -11.24
N GLU A 126 27.44 -23.42 -12.35
CA GLU A 126 28.00 -24.30 -13.37
C GLU A 126 29.02 -23.54 -14.26
N ASN A 127 30.09 -24.21 -14.68
CA ASN A 127 31.04 -23.63 -15.66
C ASN A 127 30.30 -23.26 -16.97
N PRO A 128 30.53 -22.05 -17.54
CA PRO A 128 29.93 -21.67 -18.81
C PRO A 128 30.26 -22.65 -19.94
N ALA A 129 29.26 -22.98 -20.74
CA ALA A 129 29.38 -23.91 -21.87
C ALA A 129 29.80 -23.21 -23.17
N LEU A 130 29.64 -21.89 -23.23
CA LEU A 130 29.95 -21.04 -24.39
C LEU A 130 30.64 -19.75 -23.94
N ALA A 131 31.47 -19.17 -24.80
CA ALA A 131 31.93 -17.80 -24.63
C ALA A 131 30.73 -16.83 -24.66
N GLY A 132 30.80 -15.73 -23.91
CA GLY A 132 29.69 -14.76 -23.78
C GLY A 132 28.63 -15.14 -22.74
N GLU A 133 28.30 -16.43 -22.57
CA GLU A 133 27.18 -16.89 -21.73
C GLU A 133 27.20 -16.33 -20.28
N GLN A 134 28.38 -16.12 -19.70
CA GLN A 134 28.52 -15.53 -18.36
C GLN A 134 28.02 -14.07 -18.29
N ASN A 135 28.16 -13.29 -19.37
CA ASN A 135 27.59 -11.94 -19.47
C ASN A 135 26.07 -12.01 -19.57
N ASP A 136 25.54 -12.88 -20.42
CA ASP A 136 24.09 -13.07 -20.60
C ASP A 136 23.43 -13.49 -19.30
N LEU A 137 24.05 -14.43 -18.57
CA LEU A 137 23.60 -14.87 -17.25
C LEU A 137 23.62 -13.73 -16.23
N ARG A 138 24.63 -12.85 -16.26
CA ARG A 138 24.69 -11.66 -15.40
C ARG A 138 23.58 -10.66 -15.73
N ILE A 139 23.39 -10.32 -17.01
CA ILE A 139 22.33 -9.41 -17.48
C ILE A 139 20.95 -9.93 -17.04
N ASN A 140 20.67 -11.20 -17.32
CA ASN A 140 19.40 -11.83 -17.00
C ASN A 140 19.18 -12.02 -15.48
N SER A 141 20.25 -12.32 -14.71
CA SER A 141 20.18 -12.33 -13.24
C SER A 141 19.82 -10.95 -12.68
N ARG A 142 20.44 -9.88 -13.20
CA ARG A 142 20.11 -8.51 -12.77
C ARG A 142 18.70 -8.07 -13.20
N ALA A 143 18.19 -8.54 -14.34
CA ALA A 143 16.80 -8.35 -14.71
C ALA A 143 15.84 -9.04 -13.71
N ALA A 144 16.13 -10.29 -13.33
CA ALA A 144 15.31 -11.05 -12.39
C ALA A 144 15.37 -10.48 -10.95
N ASP A 145 16.56 -10.04 -10.49
CA ASP A 145 16.73 -9.25 -9.25
C ASP A 145 15.85 -7.99 -9.27
N ALA A 146 15.79 -7.27 -10.40
CA ALA A 146 14.98 -6.07 -10.53
C ALA A 146 13.47 -6.38 -10.44
N GLN A 147 13.00 -7.45 -11.10
CA GLN A 147 11.59 -7.83 -11.01
C GLN A 147 11.17 -8.30 -9.61
N LEU A 148 12.07 -8.93 -8.84
CA LEU A 148 11.79 -9.22 -7.42
C LEU A 148 11.51 -7.95 -6.60
N GLN A 149 12.16 -6.81 -6.92
CA GLN A 149 11.84 -5.52 -6.29
C GLN A 149 10.43 -5.05 -6.70
N TRP A 150 10.13 -5.05 -8.00
CA TRP A 150 8.82 -4.62 -8.54
C TRP A 150 7.64 -5.50 -8.09
N ALA A 151 7.89 -6.80 -7.84
CA ALA A 151 6.93 -7.74 -7.29
C ALA A 151 6.72 -7.59 -5.76
N GLY A 152 7.49 -6.73 -5.08
CA GLY A 152 7.46 -6.58 -3.62
C GLY A 152 8.16 -7.71 -2.86
N LEU A 153 8.94 -8.55 -3.55
CA LEU A 153 9.71 -9.68 -3.02
C LEU A 153 11.18 -9.28 -2.72
N ALA A 154 11.39 -8.01 -2.33
CA ALA A 154 12.70 -7.41 -2.10
C ALA A 154 13.62 -8.19 -1.14
N SER A 155 13.06 -8.95 -0.20
CA SER A 155 13.78 -9.81 0.74
C SER A 155 14.44 -11.04 0.10
N LEU A 156 14.12 -11.37 -1.15
CA LEU A 156 14.76 -12.46 -1.90
C LEU A 156 16.00 -12.00 -2.69
N VAL A 157 16.23 -10.69 -2.83
CA VAL A 157 17.36 -10.13 -3.59
C VAL A 157 18.61 -10.08 -2.71
N HIS A 158 19.60 -10.92 -3.03
CA HIS A 158 20.79 -11.11 -2.19
C HIS A 158 21.77 -9.93 -2.20
N ASN A 159 21.86 -9.15 -3.29
CA ASN A 159 22.73 -7.97 -3.36
C ASN A 159 22.08 -6.83 -4.17
N THR A 160 21.65 -5.78 -3.46
CA THR A 160 21.06 -4.56 -4.03
C THR A 160 22.07 -3.52 -4.49
N ARG A 161 23.36 -3.69 -4.18
CA ARG A 161 24.44 -2.77 -4.60
C ARG A 161 25.00 -3.21 -5.96
N PRO A 162 25.23 -2.29 -6.91
CA PRO A 162 26.03 -2.60 -8.10
C PRO A 162 27.45 -3.01 -7.70
N SER A 163 28.00 -4.00 -8.40
CA SER A 163 29.44 -4.20 -8.48
C SER A 163 30.08 -3.16 -9.42
N ARG A 164 31.39 -3.22 -9.61
CA ARG A 164 32.06 -2.39 -10.63
C ARG A 164 31.62 -2.82 -12.03
N GLU A 165 31.57 -4.13 -12.25
CA GLU A 165 31.36 -4.76 -13.55
C GLU A 165 29.88 -4.67 -14.00
N ASP A 166 28.94 -4.58 -13.05
CA ASP A 166 27.54 -4.19 -13.31
C ASP A 166 27.44 -2.80 -13.97
N LEU A 167 28.42 -1.92 -13.73
CA LEU A 167 28.45 -0.52 -14.19
C LEU A 167 29.32 -0.31 -15.43
N GLU A 168 29.86 -1.37 -16.04
CA GLU A 168 30.71 -1.29 -17.23
C GLU A 168 29.94 -1.63 -18.53
N ALA A 169 28.83 -2.39 -18.45
CA ALA A 169 27.90 -2.63 -19.55
C ALA A 169 26.57 -1.86 -19.36
N PHE A 170 25.87 -1.52 -20.45
CA PHE A 170 24.69 -0.63 -20.38
C PHE A 170 23.44 -1.38 -19.90
N GLU A 171 23.31 -2.65 -20.27
CA GLU A 171 22.21 -3.57 -19.96
C GLU A 171 22.20 -3.92 -18.47
N THR A 172 23.38 -4.23 -17.90
CA THR A 172 23.52 -4.43 -16.44
C THR A 172 23.27 -3.14 -15.69
N THR A 173 23.78 -2.00 -16.17
CA THR A 173 23.54 -0.68 -15.55
C THR A 173 22.05 -0.34 -15.56
N TYR A 174 21.35 -0.58 -16.67
CA TYR A 174 19.92 -0.40 -16.83
C TYR A 174 19.11 -1.33 -15.90
N ASN A 175 19.48 -2.61 -15.80
CA ASN A 175 18.80 -3.55 -14.91
C ASN A 175 18.98 -3.19 -13.43
N VAL A 176 20.19 -2.76 -13.01
CA VAL A 176 20.40 -2.22 -11.65
C VAL A 176 19.61 -0.92 -11.43
N ALA A 177 19.51 -0.04 -12.44
CA ALA A 177 18.67 1.16 -12.37
C ALA A 177 17.19 0.79 -12.16
N CYS A 178 16.66 -0.14 -12.94
CA CYS A 178 15.31 -0.68 -12.80
C CYS A 178 15.08 -1.31 -11.41
N GLY A 179 16.07 -1.98 -10.85
CA GLY A 179 16.03 -2.49 -9.46
C GLY A 179 16.01 -1.39 -8.41
N ALA A 180 16.75 -0.28 -8.59
CA ALA A 180 16.72 0.88 -7.71
C ALA A 180 15.35 1.61 -7.78
N ILE A 181 14.79 1.77 -8.98
CA ILE A 181 13.47 2.38 -9.19
C ILE A 181 12.38 1.50 -8.56
N GLY A 182 12.48 0.17 -8.64
CA GLY A 182 11.59 -0.77 -7.96
C GLY A 182 11.62 -0.66 -6.42
N ARG A 183 12.76 -0.25 -5.84
CA ARG A 183 12.89 0.09 -4.40
C ARG A 183 12.37 1.49 -4.04
N GLY A 184 11.98 2.30 -5.03
CA GLY A 184 11.62 3.71 -4.84
C GLY A 184 12.82 4.66 -4.74
N GLU A 185 14.04 4.19 -5.01
CA GLU A 185 15.28 4.99 -5.00
C GLU A 185 15.40 5.82 -6.30
N LEU A 186 14.41 6.68 -6.57
CA LEU A 186 14.22 7.32 -7.87
C LEU A 186 15.43 8.14 -8.33
N GLU A 187 16.10 8.86 -7.44
CA GLU A 187 17.30 9.64 -7.80
C GLU A 187 18.49 8.73 -8.15
N THR A 188 18.73 7.67 -7.37
CA THR A 188 19.73 6.63 -7.69
C THR A 188 19.43 6.00 -9.05
N GLY A 189 18.17 5.65 -9.30
CA GLY A 189 17.69 5.13 -10.58
C GLY A 189 17.94 6.10 -11.73
N GLY A 190 17.62 7.38 -11.56
CA GLY A 190 17.85 8.42 -12.57
C GLY A 190 19.33 8.61 -12.92
N VAL A 191 20.23 8.57 -11.93
CA VAL A 191 21.69 8.61 -12.15
C VAL A 191 22.17 7.37 -12.92
N LEU A 192 21.74 6.17 -12.52
CA LEU A 192 22.10 4.93 -13.19
C LEU A 192 21.56 4.86 -14.63
N LEU A 193 20.33 5.31 -14.88
CA LEU A 193 19.80 5.41 -16.25
C LEU A 193 20.58 6.40 -17.12
N LYS A 194 21.10 7.50 -16.55
CA LYS A 194 21.94 8.44 -17.31
C LYS A 194 23.26 7.79 -17.71
N ARG A 195 23.90 7.06 -16.78
CA ARG A 195 25.07 6.21 -17.08
C ARG A 195 24.78 5.13 -18.14
N ALA A 196 23.65 4.43 -18.06
CA ALA A 196 23.27 3.43 -19.07
C ALA A 196 23.10 4.07 -20.46
N ARG A 197 22.47 5.25 -20.53
CA ARG A 197 22.30 6.02 -21.77
C ARG A 197 23.63 6.50 -22.36
N GLU A 198 24.61 6.83 -21.51
CA GLU A 198 25.97 7.18 -21.92
C GLU A 198 26.71 5.96 -22.47
N LEU A 199 26.73 4.85 -21.72
CA LEU A 199 27.38 3.59 -22.12
C LEU A 199 26.86 3.05 -23.45
N CYS A 200 25.54 3.05 -23.67
CA CYS A 200 24.92 2.62 -24.92
C CYS A 200 25.34 3.51 -26.11
N LYS A 201 25.36 4.84 -25.94
CA LYS A 201 25.89 5.76 -26.98
C LYS A 201 27.34 5.47 -27.33
N SER A 202 28.18 5.22 -26.33
CA SER A 202 29.62 4.95 -26.49
C SER A 202 29.99 3.51 -26.87
N SER A 203 29.04 2.56 -26.90
CA SER A 203 29.33 1.17 -27.27
C SER A 203 29.94 1.08 -28.67
N GLU A 204 30.99 0.30 -28.87
CA GLU A 204 31.58 0.06 -30.19
C GLU A 204 30.98 -1.19 -30.87
N ASP A 205 30.27 -2.03 -30.10
CA ASP A 205 29.68 -3.30 -30.54
C ASP A 205 28.30 -3.17 -31.22
N LEU A 206 27.68 -1.98 -31.16
CA LEU A 206 26.35 -1.70 -31.72
C LEU A 206 26.40 -0.85 -33.00
N THR A 207 25.58 -1.19 -33.99
CA THR A 207 25.39 -0.33 -35.19
C THR A 207 24.70 0.99 -34.81
N PRO A 208 24.77 2.04 -35.65
CA PRO A 208 24.01 3.28 -35.43
C PRO A 208 22.51 3.03 -35.23
N GLU A 209 21.95 2.07 -35.97
CA GLU A 209 20.56 1.66 -35.93
C GLU A 209 20.22 0.94 -34.61
N ASP A 210 21.04 -0.03 -34.19
CA ASP A 210 20.85 -0.75 -32.91
C ASP A 210 20.96 0.21 -31.72
N LYS A 211 21.87 1.18 -31.77
CA LYS A 211 21.98 2.24 -30.74
C LYS A 211 20.70 3.04 -30.61
N VAL A 212 20.03 3.38 -31.71
CA VAL A 212 18.75 4.09 -31.64
C VAL A 212 17.68 3.21 -30.98
N ALA A 213 17.61 1.93 -31.33
CA ALA A 213 16.68 0.97 -30.72
C ALA A 213 16.92 0.84 -29.20
N GLU A 214 18.15 0.55 -28.77
CA GLU A 214 18.50 0.33 -27.36
C GLU A 214 18.39 1.59 -26.49
N LEU A 215 18.55 2.79 -27.07
CA LEU A 215 18.37 4.05 -26.34
C LEU A 215 16.90 4.36 -26.02
N LEU A 216 15.94 3.80 -26.75
CA LEU A 216 14.51 4.10 -26.58
C LEU A 216 13.93 3.53 -25.28
N PRO A 217 14.10 2.24 -24.90
CA PRO A 217 13.71 1.73 -23.58
C PRO A 217 14.33 2.53 -22.42
N ILE A 218 15.61 2.90 -22.54
CA ILE A 218 16.31 3.71 -21.54
C ILE A 218 15.64 5.09 -21.39
N ALA A 219 15.33 5.77 -22.51
CA ALA A 219 14.66 7.06 -22.50
C ALA A 219 13.23 6.99 -21.94
N VAL A 220 12.46 5.94 -22.29
CA VAL A 220 11.10 5.71 -21.76
C VAL A 220 11.12 5.49 -20.24
N GLN A 221 12.14 4.80 -19.72
CA GLN A 221 12.33 4.60 -18.28
C GLN A 221 12.86 5.87 -17.57
N GLN A 222 13.68 6.70 -18.24
CA GLN A 222 14.07 8.03 -17.74
C GLN A 222 12.84 8.94 -17.62
N LEU A 223 11.97 8.95 -18.63
CA LEU A 223 10.71 9.69 -18.62
C LEU A 223 9.81 9.27 -17.45
N TYR A 224 9.69 7.96 -17.19
CA TYR A 224 8.98 7.44 -16.01
C TYR A 224 9.54 7.99 -14.69
N VAL A 225 10.87 8.02 -14.53
CA VAL A 225 11.51 8.56 -13.32
C VAL A 225 11.25 10.07 -13.17
N ALA A 226 11.42 10.86 -14.22
CA ALA A 226 11.16 12.30 -14.19
C ALA A 226 9.69 12.62 -13.83
N LEU A 227 8.73 11.88 -14.41
CA LEU A 227 7.30 11.96 -14.06
C LEU A 227 7.04 11.59 -12.58
N LYS A 228 7.65 10.51 -12.07
CA LYS A 228 7.51 10.10 -10.67
C LYS A 228 8.13 11.08 -9.68
N GLN A 229 9.16 11.81 -10.09
CA GLN A 229 9.81 12.87 -9.30
C GLN A 229 9.12 14.23 -9.43
N GLY A 230 8.15 14.39 -10.33
CA GLY A 230 7.48 15.67 -10.61
C GLY A 230 8.34 16.68 -11.37
N LYS A 231 9.44 16.24 -11.99
CA LYS A 231 10.37 17.09 -12.76
C LYS A 231 9.79 17.36 -14.15
N ALA A 232 8.77 18.21 -14.21
CA ALA A 232 7.92 18.42 -15.39
C ALA A 232 8.70 18.82 -16.66
N ASP A 233 9.70 19.70 -16.54
CA ASP A 233 10.48 20.16 -17.71
C ASP A 233 11.44 19.08 -18.23
N GLU A 234 12.07 18.31 -17.33
CA GLU A 234 12.89 17.15 -17.69
C GLU A 234 12.04 16.04 -18.34
N ALA A 235 10.86 15.78 -17.77
CA ALA A 235 9.89 14.84 -18.35
C ALA A 235 9.42 15.32 -19.74
N LYS A 236 9.20 16.62 -19.94
CA LYS A 236 8.83 17.13 -21.26
C LYS A 236 9.97 16.95 -22.27
N SER A 237 11.20 17.34 -21.93
CA SER A 237 12.37 17.15 -22.81
C SER A 237 12.53 15.69 -23.22
N LEU A 238 12.41 14.77 -22.26
CA LEU A 238 12.51 13.33 -22.53
C LEU A 238 11.36 12.81 -23.39
N ALA A 239 10.14 13.35 -23.26
CA ALA A 239 9.02 13.00 -24.13
C ALA A 239 9.19 13.53 -25.56
N ASP A 240 9.73 14.74 -25.72
CA ASP A 240 10.04 15.35 -27.03
C ASP A 240 11.21 14.62 -27.73
N GLU A 241 12.07 13.90 -26.99
CA GLU A 241 13.16 13.06 -27.51
C GLU A 241 12.75 11.63 -27.95
N ILE A 242 11.57 11.12 -27.58
CA ILE A 242 11.18 9.71 -27.82
C ILE A 242 10.37 9.57 -29.11
N ASN A 243 10.99 9.04 -30.18
CA ASN A 243 10.24 8.66 -31.38
C ASN A 243 9.49 7.33 -31.15
N ILE A 244 8.20 7.44 -30.84
CA ILE A 244 7.28 6.32 -30.60
C ILE A 244 7.21 5.36 -31.81
N ALA A 245 7.46 5.83 -33.04
CA ALA A 245 7.39 4.98 -34.23
C ALA A 245 8.54 3.97 -34.31
N GLU A 246 9.75 4.40 -33.94
CA GLU A 246 11.02 3.65 -34.05
C GLU A 246 11.21 2.57 -32.99
N ILE A 247 10.51 2.66 -31.86
CA ILE A 247 10.49 1.61 -30.83
C ILE A 247 10.14 0.26 -31.51
N PRO A 248 10.78 -0.88 -31.18
CA PRO A 248 10.36 -2.16 -31.75
C PRO A 248 9.11 -2.71 -31.06
N GLU A 249 9.11 -2.81 -29.73
CA GLU A 249 8.07 -3.51 -28.95
C GLU A 249 6.76 -2.71 -28.81
N ILE A 250 5.64 -3.42 -28.81
CA ILE A 250 4.28 -2.88 -28.60
C ILE A 250 4.08 -2.55 -27.11
N SER A 251 4.65 -3.35 -26.19
CA SER A 251 4.67 -3.07 -24.76
C SER A 251 5.43 -1.79 -24.42
N THR A 252 6.64 -1.61 -24.97
CA THR A 252 7.43 -0.38 -24.83
C THR A 252 6.70 0.82 -25.45
N LYS A 253 6.10 0.70 -26.64
CA LYS A 253 5.24 1.75 -27.25
C LYS A 253 4.08 2.15 -26.34
N LYS A 254 3.40 1.17 -25.74
CA LYS A 254 2.27 1.37 -24.83
C LYS A 254 2.66 2.09 -23.54
N ILE A 255 3.84 1.79 -22.99
CA ILE A 255 4.41 2.53 -21.85
C ILE A 255 4.81 3.95 -22.27
N ALA A 256 5.53 4.10 -23.39
CA ALA A 256 5.96 5.39 -23.93
C ALA A 256 4.77 6.33 -24.16
N GLN A 257 3.75 5.89 -24.90
CA GLN A 257 2.55 6.67 -25.16
C GLN A 257 1.82 7.05 -23.87
N ASN A 258 1.70 6.15 -22.89
CA ASN A 258 1.04 6.50 -21.64
C ASN A 258 1.83 7.52 -20.81
N ASN A 259 3.15 7.40 -20.75
CA ASN A 259 4.02 8.36 -20.07
C ASN A 259 3.98 9.75 -20.76
N ILE A 260 4.01 9.79 -22.10
CA ILE A 260 3.96 11.03 -22.88
C ILE A 260 2.61 11.75 -22.70
N LEU A 261 1.49 11.03 -22.53
CA LEU A 261 0.20 11.65 -22.18
C LEU A 261 0.19 12.30 -20.79
N LEU A 262 1.15 11.98 -19.90
CA LEU A 262 1.27 12.58 -18.56
C LEU A 262 2.17 13.83 -18.52
N THR A 263 2.97 14.12 -19.56
CA THR A 263 3.71 15.40 -19.66
C THR A 263 2.80 16.55 -20.10
N SER A 264 1.72 16.23 -20.81
CA SER A 264 0.72 17.20 -21.26
C SER A 264 -0.31 17.50 -20.17
N GLN A 265 -0.46 18.77 -19.78
CA GLN A 265 -1.58 19.20 -18.95
C GLN A 265 -2.88 19.18 -19.78
N ALA A 266 -3.55 18.02 -19.80
CA ALA A 266 -4.76 17.79 -20.57
C ALA A 266 -5.96 18.57 -19.99
N SER A 267 -6.11 19.83 -20.38
CA SER A 267 -7.23 20.72 -19.98
C SER A 267 -8.62 20.18 -20.34
N ASN A 268 -8.73 19.19 -21.24
CA ASN A 268 -9.99 18.58 -21.64
C ASN A 268 -9.95 17.04 -21.44
N PRO A 269 -10.67 16.50 -20.45
CA PRO A 269 -10.81 15.05 -20.21
C PRO A 269 -11.18 14.21 -21.43
N TYR A 270 -12.03 14.72 -22.33
CA TYR A 270 -12.50 13.97 -23.49
C TYR A 270 -11.42 13.84 -24.58
N ILE A 271 -10.46 14.76 -24.63
CA ILE A 271 -9.31 14.66 -25.53
C ILE A 271 -8.32 13.63 -24.98
N LEU A 272 -7.98 13.72 -23.69
CA LEU A 272 -7.17 12.71 -23.00
C LEU A 272 -7.78 11.30 -23.14
N HIS A 273 -9.10 11.20 -22.99
CA HIS A 273 -9.85 9.96 -23.17
C HIS A 273 -9.65 9.35 -24.56
N LYS A 274 -9.87 10.16 -25.60
CA LYS A 274 -9.66 9.76 -26.99
C LYS A 274 -8.22 9.30 -27.23
N GLN A 275 -7.23 10.08 -26.79
CA GLN A 275 -5.81 9.78 -26.99
C GLN A 275 -5.38 8.50 -26.25
N PHE A 276 -5.81 8.31 -24.99
CA PHE A 276 -5.53 7.10 -24.22
C PHE A 276 -6.08 5.84 -24.91
N HIS A 277 -7.27 5.93 -25.51
CA HIS A 277 -7.90 4.82 -26.23
C HIS A 277 -7.37 4.61 -27.66
N GLN A 278 -6.40 5.42 -28.11
CA GLN A 278 -5.64 5.19 -29.35
C GLN A 278 -4.35 4.37 -29.12
N ILE A 279 -4.01 4.07 -27.86
CA ILE A 279 -2.83 3.27 -27.51
C ILE A 279 -3.05 1.79 -27.91
N PRO A 280 -2.14 1.16 -28.68
CA PRO A 280 -2.29 -0.23 -29.10
C PRO A 280 -2.38 -1.25 -27.96
N THR A 281 -3.08 -2.35 -28.22
CA THR A 281 -3.09 -3.53 -27.34
C THR A 281 -1.92 -4.45 -27.65
N SER A 282 -1.14 -4.78 -26.63
CA SER A 282 -0.14 -5.87 -26.60
C SER A 282 -0.64 -7.17 -27.21
N THR A 283 0.25 -7.89 -27.89
CA THR A 283 0.02 -9.26 -28.42
C THR A 283 0.48 -10.32 -27.43
N ASP A 284 0.16 -11.61 -27.66
CA ASP A 284 0.57 -12.67 -26.74
C ASP A 284 2.09 -12.88 -26.65
N GLY A 285 2.81 -12.55 -27.74
CA GLY A 285 4.28 -12.53 -27.81
C GLY A 285 4.94 -11.36 -27.06
N ASP A 286 4.20 -10.32 -26.69
CA ASP A 286 4.74 -9.09 -26.11
C ASP A 286 3.83 -8.52 -24.99
N LYS A 287 3.93 -9.12 -23.80
CA LYS A 287 3.08 -8.82 -22.65
C LYS A 287 3.79 -7.94 -21.62
N LEU A 288 3.04 -6.99 -21.07
CA LEU A 288 3.41 -6.22 -19.89
C LEU A 288 3.35 -7.09 -18.62
N PHE A 289 4.28 -6.88 -17.69
CA PHE A 289 4.22 -7.48 -16.35
C PHE A 289 3.01 -6.98 -15.55
N SER A 290 2.56 -7.76 -14.57
CA SER A 290 1.38 -7.49 -13.75
C SER A 290 1.39 -6.09 -13.13
N PHE A 291 2.52 -5.65 -12.57
CA PHE A 291 2.64 -4.31 -11.97
C PHE A 291 2.49 -3.17 -12.98
N GLN A 292 2.99 -3.34 -14.21
CA GLN A 292 2.82 -2.39 -15.32
C GLN A 292 1.36 -2.40 -15.79
N ASN A 293 0.80 -3.59 -16.04
CA ASN A 293 -0.57 -3.74 -16.53
C ASN A 293 -1.62 -3.25 -15.52
N ARG A 294 -1.40 -3.46 -14.22
CA ARG A 294 -2.19 -2.89 -13.11
C ARG A 294 -2.19 -1.37 -13.14
N THR A 295 -1.02 -0.76 -13.34
CA THR A 295 -0.86 0.70 -13.42
C THR A 295 -1.61 1.27 -14.63
N LEU A 296 -1.46 0.67 -15.81
CA LEU A 296 -2.16 1.13 -17.02
C LEU A 296 -3.67 0.86 -16.99
N THR A 297 -4.11 -0.25 -16.38
CA THR A 297 -5.52 -0.55 -16.12
C THR A 297 -6.13 0.49 -15.17
N GLY A 298 -5.39 0.87 -14.13
CA GLY A 298 -5.78 1.96 -13.23
C GLY A 298 -5.87 3.31 -13.95
N ASN A 299 -4.89 3.64 -14.79
CA ASN A 299 -4.92 4.86 -15.61
C ASN A 299 -6.14 4.87 -16.55
N SER A 300 -6.53 3.73 -17.12
CA SER A 300 -7.76 3.58 -17.92
C SER A 300 -9.01 3.91 -17.11
N TYR A 301 -9.16 3.37 -15.89
CA TYR A 301 -10.29 3.69 -15.01
C TYR A 301 -10.29 5.16 -14.56
N VAL A 302 -9.13 5.78 -14.29
CA VAL A 302 -9.05 7.22 -13.99
C VAL A 302 -9.52 8.04 -15.19
N VAL A 303 -9.07 7.71 -16.40
CA VAL A 303 -9.46 8.38 -17.64
C VAL A 303 -10.97 8.22 -17.92
N ASP A 304 -11.55 7.05 -17.68
CA ASP A 304 -12.99 6.79 -17.80
C ASP A 304 -13.81 7.51 -16.70
N LEU A 305 -13.28 7.67 -15.48
CA LEU A 305 -13.90 8.49 -14.41
C LEU A 305 -13.92 9.97 -14.79
N LEU A 306 -12.84 10.51 -15.35
CA LEU A 306 -12.73 11.92 -15.76
C LEU A 306 -13.77 12.30 -16.84
N VAL A 307 -14.18 11.34 -17.69
CA VAL A 307 -15.30 11.52 -18.65
C VAL A 307 -16.65 11.00 -18.14
N ARG A 308 -16.77 10.73 -16.84
CA ARG A 308 -18.02 10.40 -16.13
C ARG A 308 -18.69 9.08 -16.54
N LYS A 309 -17.93 8.08 -17.01
CA LYS A 309 -18.43 6.72 -17.34
C LYS A 309 -18.78 5.85 -16.10
N PHE A 310 -19.26 6.47 -15.02
CA PHE A 310 -19.48 5.85 -13.71
C PHE A 310 -20.18 4.49 -13.78
N ASP A 311 -21.36 4.43 -14.39
CA ASP A 311 -22.16 3.19 -14.42
C ASP A 311 -21.51 2.08 -15.28
N GLY A 312 -20.60 2.43 -16.20
CA GLY A 312 -19.80 1.48 -16.95
C GLY A 312 -18.73 0.82 -16.07
N ILE A 313 -17.94 1.65 -15.36
CA ILE A 313 -16.90 1.20 -14.44
C ILE A 313 -17.49 0.37 -13.30
N ALA A 314 -18.60 0.81 -12.71
CA ALA A 314 -19.29 0.08 -11.65
C ALA A 314 -19.66 -1.34 -12.12
N ARG A 315 -20.28 -1.49 -13.29
CA ARG A 315 -20.63 -2.81 -13.85
C ARG A 315 -19.41 -3.66 -14.20
N SER A 316 -18.37 -3.11 -14.81
CA SER A 316 -17.19 -3.89 -15.21
C SER A 316 -16.38 -4.35 -13.99
N THR A 317 -16.22 -3.48 -12.99
CA THR A 317 -15.50 -3.81 -11.75
C THR A 317 -16.30 -4.78 -10.89
N GLU A 318 -17.61 -4.59 -10.71
CA GLU A 318 -18.45 -5.52 -9.94
C GLU A 318 -18.46 -6.92 -10.60
N LYS A 319 -18.51 -7.00 -11.94
CA LYS A 319 -18.38 -8.27 -12.65
C LYS A 319 -17.05 -8.94 -12.35
N ALA A 320 -15.92 -8.24 -12.53
CA ALA A 320 -14.60 -8.80 -12.25
C ALA A 320 -14.47 -9.24 -10.78
N LEU A 321 -14.85 -8.38 -9.83
CA LEU A 321 -14.86 -8.69 -8.39
C LEU A 321 -15.69 -9.93 -8.06
N SER A 322 -16.83 -10.14 -8.72
CA SER A 322 -17.67 -11.34 -8.53
C SER A 322 -17.09 -12.63 -9.12
N GLN A 323 -16.05 -12.55 -9.96
CA GLN A 323 -15.40 -13.70 -10.58
C GLN A 323 -14.14 -14.16 -9.83
N HIS A 324 -13.67 -13.42 -8.82
CA HIS A 324 -12.48 -13.75 -8.04
C HIS A 324 -12.83 -14.15 -6.59
N PRO A 325 -12.08 -15.07 -5.97
CA PRO A 325 -12.31 -15.46 -4.58
C PRO A 325 -12.00 -14.32 -3.62
N ALA A 326 -12.83 -14.20 -2.57
CA ALA A 326 -12.65 -13.21 -1.50
C ALA A 326 -12.64 -13.91 -0.12
N PRO A 327 -11.78 -13.47 0.83
CA PRO A 327 -10.82 -12.37 0.71
C PRO A 327 -9.63 -12.71 -0.20
N THR A 328 -8.91 -11.69 -0.66
CA THR A 328 -7.64 -11.87 -1.39
C THR A 328 -6.69 -10.71 -1.10
N THR A 329 -5.39 -10.99 -1.00
CA THR A 329 -4.33 -9.97 -0.95
C THR A 329 -3.96 -9.41 -2.32
N SER A 330 -4.51 -9.96 -3.42
CA SER A 330 -4.18 -9.52 -4.78
C SER A 330 -4.34 -7.99 -4.95
N PRO A 331 -3.26 -7.26 -5.27
CA PRO A 331 -3.32 -5.81 -5.45
C PRO A 331 -4.19 -5.42 -6.66
N ASP A 332 -4.25 -6.26 -7.69
CA ASP A 332 -5.12 -6.06 -8.86
C ASP A 332 -6.59 -6.01 -8.44
N ILE A 333 -7.06 -7.07 -7.77
CA ILE A 333 -8.46 -7.19 -7.35
C ILE A 333 -8.83 -6.10 -6.34
N ASN A 334 -7.97 -5.83 -5.35
CA ASN A 334 -8.23 -4.81 -4.35
C ASN A 334 -8.22 -3.38 -4.93
N THR A 335 -7.51 -3.13 -6.04
CA THR A 335 -7.55 -1.84 -6.73
C THR A 335 -8.85 -1.67 -7.53
N LEU A 336 -9.42 -2.76 -8.10
CA LEU A 336 -10.75 -2.71 -8.74
C LEU A 336 -11.83 -2.25 -7.76
N SER A 337 -11.75 -2.65 -6.49
CA SER A 337 -12.66 -2.19 -5.43
C SER A 337 -12.62 -0.67 -5.23
N VAL A 338 -11.45 -0.04 -5.37
CA VAL A 338 -11.30 1.43 -5.26
C VAL A 338 -11.99 2.13 -6.43
N TYR A 339 -11.82 1.64 -7.66
CA TYR A 339 -12.49 2.21 -8.84
C TYR A 339 -14.00 1.96 -8.86
N ASN A 340 -14.45 0.81 -8.36
CA ASN A 340 -15.86 0.50 -8.11
C ASN A 340 -16.49 1.52 -7.14
N ILE A 341 -15.81 1.81 -6.03
CA ILE A 341 -16.24 2.81 -5.05
C ILE A 341 -16.27 4.21 -5.65
N ALA A 342 -15.22 4.61 -6.38
CA ALA A 342 -15.19 5.90 -7.06
C ALA A 342 -16.33 6.04 -8.09
N ALA A 343 -16.69 4.96 -8.78
CA ALA A 343 -17.81 4.94 -9.71
C ALA A 343 -19.18 5.07 -9.00
N HIS A 344 -19.36 4.45 -7.84
CA HIS A 344 -20.59 4.59 -7.04
C HIS A 344 -20.70 5.96 -6.36
N VAL A 345 -19.59 6.49 -5.84
CA VAL A 345 -19.50 7.79 -5.15
C VAL A 345 -19.55 8.99 -6.13
N ARG A 346 -19.11 8.78 -7.38
CA ARG A 346 -19.07 9.80 -8.45
C ARG A 346 -18.23 11.01 -8.00
N ASP A 347 -18.67 12.23 -8.32
CA ASP A 347 -18.05 13.49 -7.87
C ASP A 347 -18.21 13.75 -6.33
N GLY A 348 -18.75 12.79 -5.57
CA GLY A 348 -19.05 12.94 -4.14
C GLY A 348 -17.81 12.98 -3.25
N SER A 349 -17.85 13.75 -2.15
CA SER A 349 -16.70 13.93 -1.26
C SER A 349 -17.06 13.86 0.24
N GLY A 350 -16.05 13.52 1.06
CA GLY A 350 -16.14 13.50 2.52
C GLY A 350 -17.17 12.52 3.09
N LYS A 351 -17.94 12.96 4.09
CA LYS A 351 -18.90 12.11 4.82
C LYS A 351 -20.11 11.67 3.98
N ALA A 352 -20.35 12.27 2.81
CA ALA A 352 -21.42 11.84 1.90
C ALA A 352 -21.13 10.46 1.29
N CYS A 353 -19.88 10.20 0.90
CA CYS A 353 -19.44 8.95 0.27
C CYS A 353 -19.82 7.70 1.09
N LEU A 354 -19.81 7.80 2.42
CA LEU A 354 -20.14 6.70 3.34
C LEU A 354 -21.55 6.13 3.10
N LYS A 355 -22.51 6.94 2.61
CA LYS A 355 -23.87 6.47 2.30
C LYS A 355 -23.92 5.50 1.12
N GLU A 356 -23.10 5.75 0.09
CA GLU A 356 -23.02 4.91 -1.11
C GLU A 356 -22.13 3.68 -0.87
N VAL A 357 -21.12 3.80 -0.01
CA VAL A 357 -20.14 2.72 0.25
C VAL A 357 -20.64 1.66 1.24
N LEU A 358 -21.47 2.02 2.23
CA LEU A 358 -21.97 1.05 3.21
C LEU A 358 -22.82 -0.08 2.59
N PRO A 359 -23.76 0.17 1.64
CA PRO A 359 -24.46 -0.88 0.90
C PRO A 359 -23.55 -1.78 0.03
N LEU A 360 -22.33 -1.34 -0.31
CA LEU A 360 -21.34 -2.19 -0.97
C LEU A 360 -20.70 -3.15 0.04
N LEU A 361 -20.43 -2.70 1.27
CA LEU A 361 -19.86 -3.55 2.33
C LEU A 361 -20.82 -4.67 2.74
N GLU A 362 -22.13 -4.41 2.72
CA GLU A 362 -23.16 -5.42 2.99
C GLU A 362 -23.16 -6.54 1.92
N LYS A 363 -22.88 -6.19 0.66
CA LYS A 363 -22.81 -7.15 -0.47
C LYS A 363 -21.46 -7.87 -0.56
N ARG A 364 -20.36 -7.14 -0.34
CA ARG A 364 -18.97 -7.63 -0.43
C ARG A 364 -18.23 -7.52 0.91
N PRO A 365 -18.69 -8.20 1.98
CA PRO A 365 -18.11 -8.05 3.31
C PRO A 365 -16.67 -8.58 3.44
N LYS A 366 -16.21 -9.44 2.53
CA LYS A 366 -14.85 -10.01 2.51
C LYS A 366 -13.85 -9.25 1.61
N ASP A 367 -14.26 -8.13 1.00
CA ASP A 367 -13.45 -7.36 0.04
C ASP A 367 -12.48 -6.41 0.75
N ILE A 368 -11.18 -6.68 0.64
CA ILE A 368 -10.15 -5.94 1.40
C ILE A 368 -9.99 -4.52 0.86
N GLY A 369 -9.97 -4.31 -0.46
CA GLY A 369 -9.89 -2.99 -1.07
C GLY A 369 -11.05 -2.06 -0.65
N LEU A 370 -12.26 -2.61 -0.56
CA LEU A 370 -13.43 -1.91 -0.05
C LEU A 370 -13.31 -1.56 1.44
N ILE A 371 -12.88 -2.52 2.27
CA ILE A 371 -12.66 -2.32 3.70
C ILE A 371 -11.58 -1.26 3.96
N LEU A 372 -10.45 -1.31 3.26
CA LEU A 372 -9.36 -0.33 3.38
C LEU A 372 -9.80 1.07 2.95
N THR A 373 -10.55 1.18 1.85
CA THR A 373 -11.11 2.47 1.39
C THR A 373 -12.08 3.05 2.42
N LEU A 374 -12.95 2.21 3.02
CA LEU A 374 -13.89 2.64 4.05
C LEU A 374 -13.19 3.05 5.36
N ILE A 375 -12.13 2.34 5.76
CA ILE A 375 -11.25 2.73 6.87
C ILE A 375 -10.62 4.10 6.61
N GLN A 376 -10.06 4.32 5.42
CA GLN A 376 -9.48 5.61 5.02
C GLN A 376 -10.51 6.75 5.05
N LEU A 377 -11.73 6.51 4.56
CA LEU A 377 -12.84 7.48 4.63
C LEU A 377 -13.22 7.79 6.08
N TYR A 378 -13.33 6.79 6.96
CA TYR A 378 -13.66 7.01 8.37
C TYR A 378 -12.56 7.76 9.14
N VAL A 379 -11.29 7.44 8.91
CA VAL A 379 -10.15 8.18 9.51
C VAL A 379 -10.13 9.62 9.00
N SER A 380 -10.28 9.84 7.70
CA SER A 380 -10.36 11.18 7.09
C SER A 380 -11.55 12.01 7.60
N ALA A 381 -12.64 11.33 7.97
CA ALA A 381 -13.84 11.91 8.57
C ALA A 381 -13.71 12.19 10.09
N GLY A 382 -12.57 11.88 10.71
CA GLY A 382 -12.28 11.99 12.14
C GLY A 382 -12.87 10.88 13.01
N ASN A 383 -13.46 9.84 12.41
CA ASN A 383 -14.16 8.77 13.12
C ASN A 383 -13.31 7.48 13.20
N VAL A 384 -12.25 7.54 14.01
CA VAL A 384 -11.34 6.42 14.25
C VAL A 384 -12.08 5.21 14.87
N ASN A 385 -13.17 5.43 15.63
CA ASN A 385 -13.97 4.34 16.19
C ASN A 385 -14.63 3.47 15.11
N SER A 386 -15.32 4.06 14.13
CA SER A 386 -15.90 3.26 13.05
C SER A 386 -14.86 2.64 12.13
N ALA A 387 -13.70 3.29 11.93
CA ALA A 387 -12.57 2.68 11.22
C ALA A 387 -12.08 1.39 11.92
N ILE A 388 -11.93 1.43 13.25
CA ILE A 388 -11.60 0.26 14.08
C ILE A 388 -12.70 -0.80 13.95
N SER A 389 -13.98 -0.45 14.16
CA SER A 389 -15.07 -1.44 14.13
C SER A 389 -15.27 -2.12 12.78
N VAL A 390 -15.00 -1.43 11.65
CA VAL A 390 -15.00 -2.05 10.31
C VAL A 390 -13.89 -3.10 10.20
N LEU A 391 -12.68 -2.79 10.68
CA LEU A 391 -11.54 -3.71 10.61
C LEU A 391 -11.71 -4.88 11.60
N GLU A 392 -12.11 -4.63 12.84
CA GLU A 392 -12.46 -5.65 13.85
C GLU A 392 -13.55 -6.59 13.31
N ALA A 393 -14.60 -6.07 12.67
CA ALA A 393 -15.67 -6.88 12.09
C ALA A 393 -15.23 -7.73 10.87
N PHE A 394 -14.30 -7.23 10.06
CA PHE A 394 -13.69 -8.01 8.97
C PHE A 394 -12.81 -9.13 9.52
N LEU A 395 -11.86 -8.80 10.40
CA LEU A 395 -10.93 -9.76 10.98
C LEU A 395 -11.67 -10.84 11.77
N LYS A 396 -12.72 -10.49 12.53
CA LYS A 396 -13.59 -11.47 13.21
C LYS A 396 -14.27 -12.45 12.24
N ARG A 397 -14.66 -12.01 11.04
CA ARG A 397 -15.24 -12.89 10.00
C ARG A 397 -14.19 -13.83 9.39
N LEU A 398 -12.90 -13.52 9.47
CA LEU A 398 -11.81 -14.41 9.09
C LEU A 398 -11.37 -15.32 10.25
N ASP A 399 -11.42 -14.85 11.50
CA ASP A 399 -11.27 -15.69 12.69
C ASP A 399 -12.28 -16.85 12.70
N GLN A 400 -13.48 -16.62 12.17
CA GLN A 400 -14.56 -17.61 12.00
C GLN A 400 -14.42 -18.51 10.75
N SER A 401 -13.44 -18.27 9.87
CA SER A 401 -13.21 -19.11 8.69
C SER A 401 -12.46 -20.38 9.04
N ILE A 402 -12.68 -21.44 8.25
CA ILE A 402 -11.99 -22.74 8.35
C ILE A 402 -10.83 -22.81 7.34
N SER A 403 -10.77 -21.91 6.36
CA SER A 403 -9.67 -21.91 5.38
C SER A 403 -8.41 -21.27 5.95
N GLU A 404 -7.28 -21.97 5.88
CA GLU A 404 -5.97 -21.42 6.24
C GLU A 404 -5.60 -20.18 5.40
N SER A 405 -6.08 -20.08 4.15
CA SER A 405 -5.93 -18.87 3.33
C SER A 405 -6.57 -17.63 3.98
N ASP A 406 -7.71 -17.81 4.66
CA ASP A 406 -8.39 -16.72 5.36
C ASP A 406 -7.65 -16.39 6.67
N LYS A 407 -6.95 -17.36 7.29
CA LYS A 407 -6.12 -17.16 8.49
C LYS A 407 -4.85 -16.37 8.15
N ASP A 408 -4.21 -16.68 7.02
CA ASP A 408 -3.02 -15.97 6.55
C ASP A 408 -3.36 -14.51 6.19
N ILE A 409 -4.55 -14.28 5.65
CA ILE A 409 -5.08 -12.93 5.42
C ILE A 409 -5.46 -12.25 6.76
N ARG A 410 -6.07 -12.97 7.70
CA ARG A 410 -6.40 -12.48 9.06
C ARG A 410 -5.19 -11.97 9.84
N PHE A 411 -4.03 -12.60 9.68
CA PHE A 411 -2.80 -12.20 10.36
C PHE A 411 -1.81 -11.47 9.44
N ASN A 412 -2.26 -11.04 8.25
CA ASN A 412 -1.43 -10.30 7.30
C ASN A 412 -0.78 -9.06 7.97
N PRO A 413 0.55 -8.88 7.89
CA PRO A 413 1.26 -7.80 8.57
C PRO A 413 0.73 -6.39 8.27
N GLY A 414 0.24 -6.14 7.05
CA GLY A 414 -0.34 -4.85 6.67
C GLY A 414 -1.64 -4.54 7.41
N LEU A 415 -2.56 -5.51 7.46
CA LEU A 415 -3.84 -5.35 8.17
C LEU A 415 -3.66 -5.23 9.69
N ILE A 416 -2.76 -6.03 10.27
CA ILE A 416 -2.41 -5.92 11.69
C ILE A 416 -1.75 -4.56 11.98
N SER A 417 -0.85 -4.08 11.12
CA SER A 417 -0.21 -2.75 11.27
C SER A 417 -1.23 -1.60 11.24
N ILE A 418 -2.24 -1.68 10.36
CA ILE A 418 -3.34 -0.69 10.31
C ILE A 418 -4.15 -0.74 11.61
N LEU A 419 -4.57 -1.93 12.09
CA LEU A 419 -5.33 -2.06 13.33
C LEU A 419 -4.54 -1.53 14.54
N VAL A 420 -3.26 -1.91 14.66
CA VAL A 420 -2.34 -1.44 15.70
C VAL A 420 -2.17 0.08 15.63
N SER A 421 -2.11 0.67 14.44
CA SER A 421 -2.01 2.13 14.25
C SER A 421 -3.29 2.86 14.70
N LEU A 422 -4.47 2.33 14.36
CA LEU A 422 -5.75 2.86 14.84
C LEU A 422 -5.87 2.75 16.37
N TYR A 423 -5.44 1.62 16.96
CA TYR A 423 -5.38 1.44 18.40
C TYR A 423 -4.37 2.40 19.08
N LYS A 424 -3.22 2.69 18.46
CA LYS A 424 -2.23 3.66 18.96
C LYS A 424 -2.83 5.06 19.05
N ILE A 425 -3.56 5.49 18.01
CA ILE A 425 -4.28 6.79 17.99
C ILE A 425 -5.29 6.90 19.15
N GLN A 426 -5.86 5.77 19.62
CA GLN A 426 -6.79 5.71 20.74
C GLN A 426 -6.15 5.28 22.09
N GLY A 427 -4.83 5.07 22.14
CA GLY A 427 -4.14 4.60 23.34
C GLY A 427 -4.53 3.19 23.82
N ARG A 428 -5.16 2.34 22.99
CA ARG A 428 -5.64 0.98 23.37
C ARG A 428 -4.50 -0.05 23.52
N LYS A 429 -3.53 0.22 24.41
CA LYS A 429 -2.32 -0.62 24.62
C LYS A 429 -2.61 -2.11 24.80
N ALA A 430 -3.64 -2.46 25.58
CA ALA A 430 -4.03 -3.86 25.79
C ALA A 430 -4.45 -4.57 24.48
N HIS A 431 -5.22 -3.90 23.61
CA HIS A 431 -5.65 -4.49 22.34
C HIS A 431 -4.47 -4.66 21.38
N ILE A 432 -3.51 -3.74 21.40
CA ILE A 432 -2.25 -3.84 20.63
C ILE A 432 -1.48 -5.10 21.05
N LYS A 433 -1.29 -5.32 22.36
CA LYS A 433 -0.62 -6.53 22.87
C LYS A 433 -1.35 -7.80 22.43
N THR A 434 -2.66 -7.87 22.63
CA THR A 434 -3.47 -9.05 22.29
C THR A 434 -3.44 -9.40 20.81
N GLU A 435 -3.61 -8.44 19.90
CA GLU A 435 -3.61 -8.75 18.45
C GLU A 435 -2.20 -9.04 17.91
N LEU A 436 -1.16 -8.38 18.43
CA LEU A 436 0.22 -8.71 18.06
C LEU A 436 0.66 -10.08 18.58
N ALA A 437 0.24 -10.48 19.80
CA ALA A 437 0.52 -11.80 20.34
C ALA A 437 -0.10 -12.91 19.47
N LYS A 438 -1.40 -12.79 19.13
CA LYS A 438 -2.08 -13.72 18.20
C LYS A 438 -1.36 -13.82 16.86
N ALA A 439 -0.99 -12.67 16.29
CA ALA A 439 -0.31 -12.62 14.99
C ALA A 439 1.09 -13.26 15.05
N ALA A 440 1.84 -13.06 16.15
CA ALA A 440 3.12 -13.76 16.34
C ALA A 440 2.93 -15.28 16.41
N SER A 441 1.97 -15.77 17.20
CA SER A 441 1.69 -17.21 17.32
C SER A 441 1.28 -17.86 15.98
N HIS A 442 0.66 -17.12 15.06
CA HIS A 442 0.33 -17.63 13.72
C HIS A 442 1.57 -17.77 12.81
N TRP A 443 2.50 -16.82 12.87
CA TRP A 443 3.65 -16.79 11.95
C TRP A 443 4.91 -17.46 12.48
N GLN A 444 5.12 -17.54 13.79
CA GLN A 444 6.39 -17.98 14.40
C GLN A 444 6.86 -19.36 13.90
N SER A 445 5.94 -20.31 13.78
CA SER A 445 6.18 -21.68 13.34
C SER A 445 6.37 -21.87 11.82
N ARG A 446 6.23 -20.80 11.02
CA ARG A 446 6.18 -20.90 9.55
C ARG A 446 7.45 -20.40 8.86
N SER A 447 7.67 -20.86 7.63
CA SER A 447 8.81 -20.49 6.79
C SER A 447 8.68 -19.11 6.13
N ASP A 448 7.44 -18.59 6.00
CA ASP A 448 7.10 -17.29 5.43
C ASP A 448 6.98 -16.16 6.49
N LYS A 449 7.56 -16.37 7.67
CA LYS A 449 7.38 -15.49 8.83
C LYS A 449 7.95 -14.10 8.64
N SER A 450 7.13 -13.09 8.96
CA SER A 450 7.46 -11.67 8.79
C SER A 450 8.32 -11.14 9.96
N PRO A 451 9.61 -10.76 9.73
CA PRO A 451 10.48 -10.30 10.82
C PRO A 451 10.00 -8.99 11.44
N SER A 452 9.42 -8.07 10.65
CA SER A 452 8.90 -6.79 11.14
C SER A 452 7.68 -6.96 12.06
N LEU A 453 6.79 -7.92 11.75
CA LEU A 453 5.66 -8.26 12.62
C LEU A 453 6.13 -8.93 13.91
N LEU A 454 7.08 -9.86 13.84
CA LEU A 454 7.67 -10.52 15.00
C LEU A 454 8.42 -9.53 15.91
N ARG A 455 9.26 -8.65 15.34
CA ARG A 455 9.92 -7.55 16.07
C ARG A 455 8.90 -6.65 16.79
N ALA A 456 7.79 -6.29 16.12
CA ALA A 456 6.73 -5.47 16.71
C ALA A 456 5.99 -6.20 17.84
N ALA A 457 5.72 -7.49 17.68
CA ALA A 457 5.04 -8.30 18.70
C ALA A 457 5.92 -8.53 19.93
N GLY A 458 7.16 -8.97 19.75
CA GLY A 458 8.14 -9.11 20.84
C GLY A 458 8.33 -7.79 21.60
N SER A 459 8.48 -6.67 20.88
CA SER A 459 8.55 -5.34 21.49
C SER A 459 7.30 -4.96 22.29
N SER A 460 6.10 -5.32 21.81
CA SER A 460 4.86 -5.09 22.56
C SER A 460 4.75 -5.99 23.81
N LEU A 461 5.21 -7.24 23.73
CA LEU A 461 5.20 -8.19 24.84
C LEU A 461 6.19 -7.78 25.96
N LEU A 462 7.37 -7.26 25.59
CA LEU A 462 8.35 -6.69 26.53
C LEU A 462 7.83 -5.50 27.36
N THR A 463 6.72 -4.87 26.97
CA THR A 463 6.08 -3.81 27.78
C THR A 463 5.13 -4.34 28.86
N SER A 464 4.98 -5.67 28.95
CA SER A 464 4.13 -6.34 29.93
C SER A 464 4.92 -6.74 31.18
N GLY A 465 4.25 -6.70 32.34
CA GLY A 465 4.78 -7.24 33.59
C GLY A 465 4.51 -8.74 33.79
N ASP A 466 3.94 -9.41 32.79
CA ASP A 466 3.56 -10.83 32.86
C ASP A 466 4.74 -11.73 32.45
N PRO A 467 5.18 -12.68 33.29
CA PRO A 467 6.26 -13.61 32.95
C PRO A 467 5.99 -14.46 31.69
N SER A 468 4.73 -14.70 31.33
CA SER A 468 4.36 -15.46 30.12
C SER A 468 4.58 -14.64 28.84
N ASP A 469 4.23 -13.35 28.84
CA ASP A 469 4.53 -12.45 27.72
C ASP A 469 6.04 -12.30 27.52
N LEU A 470 6.81 -12.16 28.61
CA LEU A 470 8.28 -12.08 28.56
C LEU A 470 8.91 -13.37 28.04
N THR A 471 8.34 -14.53 28.38
CA THR A 471 8.78 -15.83 27.86
C THR A 471 8.54 -15.93 26.35
N LEU A 472 7.37 -15.51 25.87
CA LEU A 472 7.04 -15.48 24.44
C LEU A 472 7.91 -14.46 23.67
N ALA A 473 8.16 -13.28 24.25
CA ALA A 473 9.10 -12.30 23.69
C ALA A 473 10.51 -12.89 23.53
N GLY A 474 11.00 -13.63 24.54
CA GLY A 474 12.27 -14.31 24.50
C GLY A 474 12.36 -15.37 23.41
N GLN A 475 11.32 -16.16 23.20
CA GLN A 475 11.24 -17.12 22.09
C GLN A 475 11.33 -16.41 20.73
N ILE A 476 10.49 -15.40 20.51
CA ILE A 476 10.44 -14.60 19.27
C ILE A 476 11.80 -13.97 18.97
N PHE A 477 12.45 -13.33 19.95
CA PHE A 477 13.74 -12.69 19.74
C PHE A 477 14.91 -13.67 19.65
N THR A 478 14.83 -14.86 20.25
CA THR A 478 15.80 -15.94 20.03
C THR A 478 15.78 -16.39 18.57
N GLU A 479 14.59 -16.61 18.00
CA GLU A 479 14.46 -16.99 16.60
C GLU A 479 14.97 -15.91 15.64
N LEU A 480 14.62 -14.64 15.90
CA LEU A 480 15.08 -13.52 15.07
C LEU A 480 16.61 -13.36 15.14
N HIS A 481 17.21 -13.47 16.33
CA HIS A 481 18.66 -13.33 16.49
C HIS A 481 19.45 -14.53 15.93
N ASN A 482 18.86 -15.73 15.97
CA ASN A 482 19.44 -16.91 15.32
C ASN A 482 19.34 -16.85 13.78
N ALA A 483 18.28 -16.22 13.25
CA ALA A 483 18.10 -16.04 11.80
C ALA A 483 18.99 -14.91 11.23
N ASP A 484 19.19 -13.82 11.99
CA ASP A 484 20.12 -12.75 11.67
C ASP A 484 20.89 -12.30 12.92
N PRO A 485 22.11 -12.84 13.15
CA PRO A 485 22.97 -12.41 14.25
C PRO A 485 23.50 -10.97 14.13
N SER A 486 23.31 -10.31 12.98
CA SER A 486 23.67 -8.90 12.75
C SER A 486 22.53 -7.92 13.04
N ASP A 487 21.29 -8.42 13.20
CA ASP A 487 20.14 -7.61 13.58
C ASP A 487 20.27 -7.10 15.03
N GLN A 488 20.75 -5.86 15.16
CA GLN A 488 20.85 -5.16 16.44
C GLN A 488 19.50 -5.02 17.17
N PHE A 489 18.37 -4.97 16.45
CA PHE A 489 17.05 -4.91 17.08
C PHE A 489 16.68 -6.27 17.69
N ALA A 490 16.94 -7.37 16.99
CA ALA A 490 16.74 -8.71 17.54
C ALA A 490 17.67 -8.99 18.72
N ALA A 491 18.95 -8.60 18.62
CA ALA A 491 19.91 -8.72 19.72
C ALA A 491 19.45 -7.93 20.96
N ALA A 492 18.98 -6.69 20.80
CA ALA A 492 18.44 -5.88 21.88
C ALA A 492 17.16 -6.48 22.50
N GLY A 493 16.24 -7.00 21.67
CA GLY A 493 15.04 -7.68 22.15
C GLY A 493 15.33 -9.01 22.89
N TYR A 494 16.32 -9.77 22.41
CA TYR A 494 16.81 -10.99 23.07
C TYR A 494 17.37 -10.68 24.45
N ILE A 495 18.23 -9.65 24.55
CA ILE A 495 18.80 -9.18 25.81
C ILE A 495 17.68 -8.71 26.75
N ALA A 496 16.75 -7.87 26.29
CA ALA A 496 15.64 -7.36 27.09
C ALA A 496 14.72 -8.47 27.63
N SER A 497 14.56 -9.58 26.90
CA SER A 497 13.73 -10.72 27.31
C SER A 497 14.37 -11.56 28.42
N TYR A 498 15.70 -11.69 28.42
CA TYR A 498 16.42 -12.60 29.31
C TYR A 498 17.26 -11.92 30.41
N ALA A 499 17.48 -10.60 30.35
CA ALA A 499 18.28 -9.88 31.35
C ALA A 499 17.74 -10.04 32.79
N THR A 500 16.42 -10.16 32.97
CA THR A 500 15.76 -10.33 34.28
C THR A 500 15.52 -11.78 34.67
N THR A 501 15.50 -12.72 33.71
CA THR A 501 15.04 -14.11 33.90
C THR A 501 16.12 -15.18 33.66
N SER A 502 17.20 -14.83 32.97
CA SER A 502 18.31 -15.73 32.60
C SER A 502 19.57 -14.91 32.23
N PRO A 503 20.12 -14.09 33.15
CA PRO A 503 21.19 -13.14 32.82
C PRO A 503 22.44 -13.79 32.21
N ASP A 504 22.77 -15.03 32.57
CA ASP A 504 23.90 -15.77 32.00
C ASP A 504 23.82 -15.98 30.48
N LYS A 505 22.61 -16.06 29.91
CA LYS A 505 22.42 -16.22 28.46
C LYS A 505 22.83 -14.98 27.66
N VAL A 506 22.82 -13.80 28.29
CA VAL A 506 22.97 -12.51 27.59
C VAL A 506 24.32 -11.84 27.82
N LYS A 507 25.13 -12.31 28.78
CA LYS A 507 26.44 -11.71 29.15
C LYS A 507 27.36 -11.43 27.98
N THR A 508 27.44 -12.33 27.00
CA THR A 508 28.29 -12.18 25.80
C THR A 508 27.69 -11.29 24.72
N THR A 509 26.35 -11.20 24.64
CA THR A 509 25.62 -10.40 23.64
C THR A 509 25.46 -8.94 24.09
N VAL A 510 25.39 -8.66 25.40
CA VAL A 510 25.31 -7.30 25.97
C VAL A 510 26.42 -6.39 25.45
N ASN A 511 27.64 -6.92 25.32
CA ASN A 511 28.80 -6.18 24.82
C ASN A 511 28.73 -5.81 23.33
N LYS A 512 27.68 -6.24 22.60
CA LYS A 512 27.41 -5.91 21.19
C LYS A 512 26.32 -4.85 21.01
N LEU A 513 25.74 -4.33 22.10
CA LEU A 513 24.73 -3.27 22.02
C LEU A 513 25.36 -1.93 21.62
N SER A 514 24.63 -1.15 20.81
CA SER A 514 24.99 0.25 20.53
C SER A 514 24.99 1.09 21.81
N PRO A 515 26.03 1.89 22.08
CA PRO A 515 26.05 2.86 23.18
C PRO A 515 24.82 3.77 23.21
N VAL A 516 24.36 4.11 24.42
CA VAL A 516 23.21 4.99 24.62
C VAL A 516 23.46 6.37 24.01
N GLN A 517 24.70 6.84 24.06
CA GLN A 517 25.16 8.10 23.48
C GLN A 517 24.90 8.18 21.97
N ASP A 518 25.17 7.09 21.23
CA ASP A 518 24.96 7.04 19.78
C ASP A 518 23.46 7.04 19.46
N LEU A 519 22.66 6.31 20.24
CA LEU A 519 21.20 6.22 20.11
C LEU A 519 20.48 7.55 20.38
N ILE A 520 21.06 8.46 21.17
CA ILE A 520 20.50 9.79 21.46
C ILE A 520 21.18 10.94 20.70
N SER A 521 22.20 10.67 19.90
CA SER A 521 23.04 11.67 19.22
C SER A 521 22.28 12.67 18.35
N GLY A 522 21.16 12.25 17.75
CA GLY A 522 20.27 13.10 16.93
C GLY A 522 19.13 13.79 17.69
N ILE A 523 19.07 13.71 19.03
CA ILE A 523 17.97 14.24 19.83
C ILE A 523 18.29 15.67 20.31
N ASP A 524 17.68 16.67 19.66
CA ASP A 524 17.70 18.06 20.13
C ASP A 524 16.83 18.23 21.39
N VAL A 525 17.49 18.19 22.56
CA VAL A 525 16.88 18.41 23.87
C VAL A 525 16.25 19.80 23.99
N SER A 526 16.87 20.83 23.39
CA SER A 526 16.37 22.21 23.47
C SER A 526 15.08 22.38 22.68
N SER A 527 14.97 21.73 21.51
CA SER A 527 13.73 21.66 20.73
C SER A 527 12.61 20.90 21.46
N LEU A 528 12.94 19.80 22.16
CA LEU A 528 11.97 19.07 22.99
C LEU A 528 11.47 19.89 24.18
N GLU A 529 12.35 20.60 24.89
CA GLU A 529 11.96 21.51 25.97
C GLU A 529 11.11 22.69 25.47
N ALA A 530 11.45 23.25 24.30
CA ALA A 530 10.70 24.33 23.66
C ALA A 530 9.31 23.89 23.16
N ALA A 531 9.17 22.64 22.70
CA ALA A 531 7.87 22.04 22.33
C ALA A 531 6.96 21.82 23.55
N GLY A 532 7.54 21.53 24.71
CA GLY A 532 6.85 21.39 25.99
C GLY A 532 5.94 20.16 26.08
N ILE A 533 5.07 20.13 27.09
CA ILE A 533 4.14 19.00 27.32
C ILE A 533 2.93 19.13 26.38
N PRO A 534 2.63 18.12 25.53
CA PRO A 534 1.43 18.12 24.70
C PRO A 534 0.16 18.28 25.54
N ALA A 535 -0.68 19.25 25.19
CA ALA A 535 -1.92 19.52 25.92
C ALA A 535 -2.88 18.32 25.84
N THR A 536 -3.20 17.72 26.99
CA THR A 536 -4.06 16.52 27.10
C THR A 536 -5.54 16.87 26.97
N THR A 537 -5.92 17.46 25.85
CA THR A 537 -7.30 17.72 25.44
C THR A 537 -7.51 17.12 24.04
N PRO A 538 -8.49 16.22 23.84
CA PRO A 538 -8.72 15.58 22.54
C PRO A 538 -9.43 16.56 21.58
N THR A 539 -8.70 17.55 21.11
CA THR A 539 -9.15 18.50 20.09
C THR A 539 -8.49 18.16 18.77
N THR A 540 -9.31 17.63 17.86
CA THR A 540 -9.01 17.27 16.47
C THR A 540 -7.98 18.18 15.80
N ALA A 541 -6.96 17.58 15.18
CA ALA A 541 -5.91 18.29 14.47
C ALA A 541 -6.48 19.21 13.37
N SER A 542 -6.35 20.52 13.56
CA SER A 542 -6.42 21.49 12.46
C SER A 542 -5.05 21.56 11.79
N LYS A 543 -5.03 21.55 10.46
CA LYS A 543 -3.79 21.75 9.70
C LYS A 543 -3.37 23.23 9.75
N SER A 544 -2.09 23.49 9.95
CA SER A 544 -1.46 24.75 9.55
C SER A 544 0.02 24.51 9.26
N SER A 545 0.39 24.56 7.98
CA SER A 545 1.78 24.54 7.53
C SER A 545 2.37 25.96 7.52
N THR A 546 3.66 26.06 7.85
CA THR A 546 4.60 27.08 7.34
C THR A 546 4.16 28.55 7.33
N THR A 547 4.58 29.34 8.32
CA THR A 547 5.76 30.25 8.16
C THR A 547 6.02 31.12 9.42
N SER A 548 7.31 31.39 9.65
CA SER A 548 7.89 32.45 10.50
C SER A 548 7.69 32.39 12.04
N PRO A 549 8.71 32.76 12.85
CA PRO A 549 8.68 32.64 14.30
C PRO A 549 8.13 33.89 15.01
N ALA A 550 7.32 33.68 16.05
CA ALA A 550 6.90 34.73 16.99
C ALA A 550 7.17 34.28 18.44
N THR A 551 8.12 34.95 19.10
CA THR A 551 8.57 34.64 20.47
C THR A 551 7.43 34.80 21.49
N GLY A 552 7.15 33.76 22.27
CA GLY A 552 6.01 33.75 23.20
C GLY A 552 6.05 32.68 24.29
N ALA A 553 7.22 32.44 24.89
CA ALA A 553 7.41 31.38 25.88
C ALA A 553 6.55 31.56 27.16
N SER A 554 5.41 30.87 27.22
CA SER A 554 4.52 30.87 28.39
C SER A 554 4.96 29.86 29.47
N SER A 555 6.19 30.01 29.97
CA SER A 555 6.70 29.19 31.07
C SER A 555 5.94 29.49 32.36
N ARG A 556 5.03 28.58 32.77
CA ARG A 556 4.43 28.60 34.11
C ARG A 556 5.44 28.11 35.16
N LYS A 557 6.50 28.89 35.37
CA LYS A 557 7.47 28.66 36.44
C LYS A 557 6.73 28.76 37.78
N ARG A 558 6.75 27.69 38.58
CA ARG A 558 6.35 27.76 40.00
C ARG A 558 7.36 28.66 40.70
N ALA A 559 6.88 29.67 41.42
CA ALA A 559 7.74 30.55 42.19
C ALA A 559 8.17 29.87 43.50
N ALA A 560 9.47 29.81 43.73
CA ALA A 560 10.03 29.91 45.07
C ALA A 560 10.27 31.40 45.38
N ALA A 561 10.35 31.77 46.66
CA ALA A 561 10.71 33.12 47.07
C ALA A 561 12.23 33.32 47.08
N ASP A 562 12.70 34.52 46.74
CA ASP A 562 13.33 35.44 47.72
C ASP A 562 13.63 36.80 47.02
N ASP A 563 14.49 37.63 47.61
CA ASP A 563 14.29 39.09 47.74
C ASP A 563 15.00 40.01 46.71
N ALA A 564 14.61 41.30 46.71
CA ALA A 564 15.28 42.55 46.24
C ALA A 564 16.01 42.62 44.86
N ASP A 565 16.14 43.75 44.15
CA ASP A 565 15.76 45.16 44.38
C ASP A 565 15.22 45.81 43.06
N LYS A 566 15.01 47.14 43.04
CA LYS A 566 14.33 47.90 41.97
C LYS A 566 15.22 48.18 40.75
N GLN A 567 14.63 48.22 39.54
CA GLN A 567 14.21 49.49 38.89
C GLN A 567 13.48 49.31 37.53
N GLN A 568 12.35 50.04 37.43
CA GLN A 568 11.74 50.71 36.26
C GLN A 568 11.86 50.16 34.82
N GLY A 569 10.70 49.92 34.19
CA GLY A 569 10.51 49.79 32.73
C GLY A 569 9.02 49.74 32.36
N THR A 570 8.52 50.72 31.59
CA THR A 570 7.07 51.01 31.52
C THR A 570 6.31 50.40 30.33
N ALA A 571 5.19 49.72 30.57
CA ALA A 571 4.11 49.54 29.58
C ALA A 571 2.72 49.39 30.26
N LYS A 572 1.67 49.97 29.66
CA LYS A 572 0.35 50.16 30.31
C LYS A 572 -0.56 48.93 30.19
N LYS A 573 -0.96 48.31 31.30
CA LYS A 573 -2.10 47.37 31.37
C LYS A 573 -3.37 48.09 31.83
N ARG A 574 -4.50 47.87 31.14
CA ARG A 574 -5.81 48.46 31.47
C ARG A 574 -6.28 48.05 32.87
N VAL A 575 -6.49 49.02 33.77
CA VAL A 575 -7.13 48.82 35.07
C VAL A 575 -8.55 48.29 34.85
N ARG A 576 -8.87 47.13 35.45
CA ARG A 576 -10.26 46.66 35.54
C ARG A 576 -11.00 47.50 36.58
N LYS A 577 -12.21 47.99 36.24
CA LYS A 577 -13.06 48.72 37.19
C LYS A 577 -13.24 47.91 38.47
N SER A 578 -13.21 48.58 39.62
CA SER A 578 -13.28 47.93 40.93
C SER A 578 -14.60 47.17 41.10
N ARG A 579 -14.60 46.11 41.91
CA ARG A 579 -15.79 45.28 42.20
C ARG A 579 -16.72 45.89 43.27
N LEU A 580 -16.56 47.17 43.58
CA LEU A 580 -17.37 47.86 44.59
C LEU A 580 -18.54 48.60 43.91
N PRO A 581 -19.74 48.63 44.53
CA PRO A 581 -20.82 49.52 44.10
C PRO A 581 -20.39 50.99 44.11
N LYS A 582 -21.11 51.82 43.35
CA LYS A 582 -20.84 53.26 43.23
C LYS A 582 -20.96 54.00 44.57
N ASP A 583 -21.78 53.46 45.47
CA ASP A 583 -22.21 54.07 46.73
C ASP A 583 -21.61 53.33 47.95
N TYR A 584 -20.38 52.83 47.81
CA TYR A 584 -19.68 52.12 48.89
C TYR A 584 -19.15 53.09 49.95
N ASP A 585 -19.78 53.05 51.13
CA ASP A 585 -19.37 53.71 52.36
C ASP A 585 -18.46 52.76 53.18
N PRO A 586 -17.15 53.06 53.35
CA PRO A 586 -16.23 52.21 54.12
C PRO A 586 -16.61 52.07 55.60
N SER A 587 -17.39 53.03 56.13
CA SER A 587 -17.79 53.10 57.54
C SER A 587 -18.89 52.10 57.91
N LYS A 588 -19.61 51.56 56.91
CA LYS A 588 -20.70 50.61 57.13
C LYS A 588 -20.20 49.18 57.08
N LYS A 589 -20.32 48.48 58.20
CA LYS A 589 -20.11 47.02 58.27
C LYS A 589 -20.99 46.32 57.21
N PRO A 590 -20.43 45.43 56.37
CA PRO A 590 -21.23 44.67 55.41
C PRO A 590 -22.31 43.83 56.08
N ASP A 591 -23.45 43.69 55.39
CA ASP A 591 -24.53 42.77 55.73
C ASP A 591 -23.98 41.35 56.01
N LEU A 592 -24.20 40.84 57.23
CA LEU A 592 -23.74 39.52 57.66
C LEU A 592 -24.48 38.38 56.97
N GLU A 593 -25.68 38.63 56.46
CA GLU A 593 -26.49 37.68 55.70
C GLU A 593 -26.19 37.74 54.19
N ARG A 594 -25.18 38.53 53.78
CA ARG A 594 -24.85 38.75 52.36
C ARG A 594 -24.42 37.48 51.60
N TRP A 595 -24.03 36.42 52.30
CA TRP A 595 -23.72 35.11 51.75
C TRP A 595 -24.95 34.22 51.54
N LEU A 596 -26.05 34.45 52.28
CA LEU A 596 -27.30 33.72 52.12
C LEU A 596 -28.00 34.10 50.80
N PRO A 597 -28.82 33.21 50.20
CA PRO A 597 -29.68 33.58 49.08
C PRO A 597 -30.59 34.75 49.45
N LEU A 598 -30.90 35.63 48.49
CA LEU A 598 -31.61 36.88 48.75
C LEU A 598 -33.03 36.72 49.35
N ARG A 599 -33.59 35.50 49.34
CA ARG A 599 -34.90 35.17 49.93
C ARG A 599 -34.84 34.85 51.42
N ASP A 600 -33.66 34.47 51.91
CA ASP A 600 -33.46 33.87 53.23
C ASP A 600 -32.77 34.87 54.19
N ARG A 601 -32.73 36.15 53.78
CA ARG A 601 -32.21 37.29 54.55
C ARG A 601 -33.35 38.03 55.24
N SER A 602 -33.11 38.52 56.44
CA SER A 602 -33.95 39.46 57.19
C SER A 602 -34.38 40.69 56.36
N SER A 603 -33.55 41.14 55.41
CA SER A 603 -33.85 42.25 54.50
C SER A 603 -34.86 41.92 53.39
N TYR A 604 -35.26 40.66 53.21
CA TYR A 604 -36.13 40.24 52.11
C TYR A 604 -37.59 40.67 52.34
N ARG A 605 -38.14 41.43 51.39
CA ARG A 605 -39.58 41.76 51.35
C ARG A 605 -40.21 41.29 50.03
N PRO A 606 -41.13 40.30 50.06
CA PRO A 606 -41.82 39.82 48.86
C PRO A 606 -42.62 40.94 48.17
N LYS A 607 -42.29 41.25 46.91
CA LYS A 607 -43.02 42.24 46.10
C LYS A 607 -44.19 41.60 45.35
N GLY A 608 -45.33 42.29 45.32
CA GLY A 608 -46.57 41.89 44.62
C GLY A 608 -47.43 40.84 45.36
N LYS A 609 -48.74 40.78 45.04
CA LYS A 609 -49.72 39.88 45.69
C LYS A 609 -49.26 38.41 45.65
N LYS A 610 -48.89 37.88 44.47
CA LYS A 610 -48.37 36.50 44.31
C LYS A 610 -47.08 36.22 45.10
N GLY A 611 -46.28 37.25 45.39
CA GLY A 611 -45.06 37.15 46.21
C GLY A 611 -45.38 37.00 47.70
N LYS A 612 -46.35 37.77 48.22
CA LYS A 612 -46.83 37.64 49.61
C LYS A 612 -47.53 36.30 49.84
N GLN A 613 -48.38 35.87 48.92
CA GLN A 613 -49.14 34.62 49.03
C GLN A 613 -48.20 33.40 49.17
N ARG A 614 -47.19 33.30 48.29
CA ARG A 614 -46.14 32.25 48.36
C ARG A 614 -45.21 32.32 49.57
N ALA A 615 -45.26 33.38 50.38
CA ALA A 615 -44.56 33.45 51.66
C ALA A 615 -45.42 32.88 52.80
N ALA A 616 -46.74 33.17 52.80
CA ALA A 616 -47.69 32.58 53.75
C ALA A 616 -47.88 31.07 53.53
N GLU A 617 -47.85 30.60 52.27
CA GLU A 617 -47.89 29.18 51.89
C GLU A 617 -46.66 28.36 52.35
N ARG A 618 -45.72 28.94 53.12
CA ARG A 618 -44.43 28.30 53.49
C ARG A 618 -44.06 28.35 54.97
N THR A 619 -44.86 29.00 55.82
CA THR A 619 -44.67 28.99 57.28
C THR A 619 -45.31 27.74 57.88
N GLN A 620 -44.61 26.61 57.80
CA GLN A 620 -45.04 25.36 58.44
C GLN A 620 -44.60 25.33 59.92
N GLY A 621 -45.28 26.10 60.77
CA GLY A 621 -45.11 26.06 62.23
C GLY A 621 -45.37 27.39 62.94
N GLY A 622 -46.28 27.38 63.93
CA GLY A 622 -46.61 28.54 64.78
C GLY A 622 -47.67 29.48 64.19
N ALA A 623 -48.77 29.83 64.87
CA ALA A 623 -49.26 29.37 66.17
C ALA A 623 -50.80 29.24 66.16
N VAL A 624 -51.35 28.54 67.14
CA VAL A 624 -52.79 28.23 67.25
C VAL A 624 -53.58 29.50 67.58
N ASN A 625 -54.77 29.63 67.00
CA ASN A 625 -55.85 30.47 67.54
C ASN A 625 -57.14 29.65 67.48
N GLU A 626 -57.85 29.53 68.60
CA GLU A 626 -58.97 28.60 68.76
C GLU A 626 -60.29 29.20 68.29
N LYS A 627 -61.02 28.50 67.39
CA LYS A 627 -62.46 28.22 67.52
C LYS A 627 -63.03 27.35 66.39
N SER A 628 -63.97 26.49 66.79
CA SER A 628 -65.04 25.86 66.00
C SER A 628 -64.66 24.94 64.83
N GLU A 629 -64.88 23.64 65.03
CA GLU A 629 -66.07 22.90 64.55
C GLU A 629 -66.73 23.40 63.23
N GLU A 630 -67.17 22.55 62.28
CA GLU A 630 -67.47 21.11 62.37
C GLU A 630 -67.48 20.39 61.00
N SER A 631 -67.34 19.05 61.04
CA SER A 631 -67.96 18.00 60.19
C SER A 631 -67.88 17.93 58.63
N ALA A 632 -67.66 16.67 58.19
CA ALA A 632 -68.21 15.99 56.99
C ALA A 632 -67.66 16.19 55.54
N ALA A 633 -66.73 15.29 55.17
CA ALA A 633 -66.88 14.24 54.12
C ALA A 633 -67.05 14.49 52.58
N SER A 634 -66.59 13.47 51.84
CA SER A 634 -66.88 13.04 50.44
C SER A 634 -66.54 13.91 49.21
N THR A 635 -65.63 13.36 48.39
CA THR A 635 -65.61 13.43 46.90
C THR A 635 -66.57 12.39 46.28
N PRO A 636 -66.84 12.33 44.94
CA PRO A 636 -66.49 13.23 43.81
C PRO A 636 -67.74 13.63 42.95
N VAL A 637 -67.58 13.84 41.62
CA VAL A 637 -68.56 13.60 40.49
C VAL A 637 -69.11 14.80 39.65
N ILE A 638 -68.53 14.94 38.43
CA ILE A 638 -69.15 15.10 37.07
C ILE A 638 -70.01 16.34 36.64
N GLN A 639 -69.63 16.93 35.49
CA GLN A 639 -70.39 17.76 34.50
C GLN A 639 -71.00 19.13 34.93
N ALA A 640 -71.62 19.94 34.04
CA ALA A 640 -71.19 20.51 32.73
C ALA A 640 -72.33 21.36 32.08
N LYS A 641 -72.01 22.56 31.55
CA LYS A 641 -72.70 23.37 30.48
C LYS A 641 -71.92 24.72 30.36
N ALA A 642 -71.67 25.35 29.18
CA ALA A 642 -72.56 25.91 28.15
C ALA A 642 -73.44 27.06 28.70
N GLN A 643 -73.70 28.20 28.04
CA GLN A 643 -73.45 28.74 26.67
C GLN A 643 -73.57 30.30 26.77
N VAL A 644 -73.29 31.27 25.87
CA VAL A 644 -73.02 31.55 24.42
C VAL A 644 -71.98 32.72 24.39
N GLY A 645 -71.24 33.13 23.34
CA GLY A 645 -71.02 32.71 21.95
C GLY A 645 -70.53 33.91 21.08
N GLY A 646 -70.03 33.68 19.86
CA GLY A 646 -69.58 34.77 18.96
C GLY A 646 -68.68 34.32 17.78
N ASN A 647 -69.15 34.53 16.55
CA ASN A 647 -68.51 34.21 15.25
C ASN A 647 -69.24 35.11 14.19
N PRO A 648 -68.83 35.30 12.91
CA PRO A 648 -67.74 34.70 12.12
C PRO A 648 -66.82 35.77 11.45
N LYS A 649 -65.76 35.48 10.66
CA LYS A 649 -65.69 34.78 9.34
C LYS A 649 -64.21 34.46 9.00
N LYS A 650 -63.88 33.22 8.59
CA LYS A 650 -63.57 32.74 7.20
C LYS A 650 -62.24 33.27 6.61
N LYS A 651 -61.41 32.50 5.87
CA LYS A 651 -61.62 31.18 5.21
C LYS A 651 -60.27 30.51 4.83
N LYS A 652 -60.22 29.16 4.86
CA LYS A 652 -59.47 28.15 4.03
C LYS A 652 -58.06 28.48 3.44
N GLY A 653 -57.08 27.57 3.37
CA GLY A 653 -56.95 26.17 3.88
C GLY A 653 -56.81 25.06 2.81
N LYS A 654 -56.02 24.02 3.15
CA LYS A 654 -55.57 22.84 2.35
C LYS A 654 -54.44 23.11 1.33
N GLY A 655 -53.49 22.19 1.06
CA GLY A 655 -53.13 20.94 1.76
C GLY A 655 -52.93 19.71 0.85
N LYS A 656 -52.21 18.69 1.36
CA LYS A 656 -51.71 17.47 0.66
C LYS A 656 -50.53 17.76 -0.31
N LYS A 657 -49.70 16.77 -0.66
CA LYS A 657 -49.80 15.31 -0.40
C LYS A 657 -48.48 14.74 0.09
#